data_AF-A0AAX1PHK6-F1
#
_entry.id   AF-A0AAX1PHK6-F1
#
_cell.length_a   1.000
_cell.length_b   1.000
_cell.length_c   1.000
_cell.angle_alpha   90.00
_cell.angle_beta   90.00
_cell.angle_gamma   90.00
#
_symmetry.space_group_name_H-M   'P 1'
#
loop_
_entity.id
_entity.type
_entity.pdbx_description
1 polymer ?
#
loop_
_entity_poly.entity_id
_entity_poly.type
_entity_poly.pdbx_seq_one_letter_code
_entity_poly.pdbx_strand_id
1 'polypeptide(L)'
;MHNTLFRTAMLAAVLSSFSHTAAAEGVMVHLFQWKFNDIANECENVLGPKGFGSVQITPPAEHKQGSQVWWTVYQPVSFKNFNSFGGNEAELRSMIARCNAAGVKIYADAVFNQLASGTGTATGGGSYNSGQYQYPQFGYNDFHHSGDITNYGDSNNVWNGALYGMPDLKTESPYVQDQIATYMKTLLGWGVAGFRVDAAKHMAPADVKAILVKAGSPKAYLEVIGAGGESAEIQPNRYTHIDTVTEFKYGTDLAANFNGKIKNLKTLGESWGLLPSDKSFIFVVNHDRERGHGGGGMLTFMNGARYELANVFMMAWPYGWKQVMSGYRFENMGTYETDKGAPSSTPCSDTQWNCEQRRPQIMNMAMFHNQTKDLPVNNWWDNGNNQIAFGRGDKGFVAINNESGNLVASVQTGLPAGEYCNILSGNDYCSGAYIKVDGSGKASLNLVGMKAAAILAGCTKAAPCGGVIPGNRFSSLNLRGTHNAWGNTAMQVDANRIWSAIINFTGAGDTSGAQRFKFDVFGNWTENYGDNEGDGIADKGSTRDIYFNGAGQYRIALKESDLSYTVTALNNNQAPVAVISPKNPSVKLGESLVFDASGSTDDAGVASYSWSTGGSGKTETVQFDTLGSRTVTVTVTDTEGLTASASATVNVTDGSGAYTSELPTLHFRGTPNGWGVLAMILVADNQWEARVTFDGQTNQRFKFDVKGDWSQNYGDTNKDGVAELTGADITTPVVGAYVVRFNDQTLTYSLNAQ
;
A
#
# COMPACT_ATOMS: atom_id res chain seq x y z
N MET A 1 -17.25 -38.50 41.98
CA MET A 1 -16.15 -37.81 42.68
C MET A 1 -15.12 -37.40 41.64
N HIS A 2 -14.81 -36.10 41.60
CA HIS A 2 -13.67 -35.39 41.03
C HIS A 2 -12.65 -36.14 40.15
N ASN A 3 -12.41 -35.62 38.94
CA ASN A 3 -11.14 -34.94 38.57
C ASN A 3 -11.18 -34.45 37.11
N THR A 4 -11.40 -33.15 36.89
CA THR A 4 -10.41 -32.10 36.54
C THR A 4 -9.82 -32.18 35.12
N LEU A 5 -10.24 -31.18 34.33
CA LEU A 5 -9.62 -30.61 33.14
C LEU A 5 -8.08 -30.57 33.18
N PHE A 6 -7.45 -30.85 32.04
CA PHE A 6 -6.52 -29.93 31.37
C PHE A 6 -6.36 -30.36 29.90
N ARG A 7 -6.95 -29.60 28.98
CA ARG A 7 -6.64 -29.68 27.54
C ARG A 7 -5.32 -28.95 27.31
N THR A 8 -4.30 -29.67 26.88
CA THR A 8 -3.02 -29.11 26.45
C THR A 8 -3.22 -28.39 25.12
N ALA A 9 -3.07 -27.07 25.13
CA ALA A 9 -2.99 -26.27 23.91
C ALA A 9 -1.62 -26.53 23.24
N MET A 10 -1.63 -27.09 22.02
CA MET A 10 -0.47 -27.03 21.12
C MET A 10 -0.35 -25.59 20.62
N LEU A 11 0.57 -24.83 21.21
CA LEU A 11 1.04 -23.58 20.64
C LEU A 11 2.00 -23.94 19.50
N ALA A 12 1.47 -24.04 18.27
CA ALA A 12 2.30 -24.00 17.09
C ALA A 12 2.88 -22.58 17.01
N ALA A 13 4.15 -22.43 17.43
CA ALA A 13 4.92 -21.23 17.14
C ALA A 13 5.06 -21.15 15.61
N VAL A 14 4.20 -20.36 14.99
CA VAL A 14 4.41 -19.88 13.63
C VAL A 14 5.67 -19.03 13.72
N LEU A 15 6.81 -19.61 13.35
CA LEU A 15 7.95 -18.86 12.86
C LEU A 15 7.45 -18.12 11.62
N SER A 16 6.90 -16.92 11.84
CA SER A 16 6.81 -15.92 10.80
C SER A 16 8.23 -15.59 10.42
N SER A 17 8.80 -16.36 9.49
CA SER A 17 9.83 -15.84 8.61
C SER A 17 9.20 -14.60 8.00
N PHE A 18 9.58 -13.43 8.50
CA PHE A 18 9.42 -12.19 7.76
C PHE A 18 10.31 -12.34 6.53
N SER A 19 9.84 -13.09 5.53
CA SER A 19 10.16 -12.75 4.16
C SER A 19 9.70 -11.32 4.03
N HIS A 20 10.67 -10.40 4.10
CA HIS A 20 10.50 -9.10 3.48
C HIS A 20 10.11 -9.43 2.04
N THR A 21 8.81 -9.40 1.75
CA THR A 21 8.34 -9.26 0.38
C THR A 21 9.10 -8.04 -0.12
N ALA A 22 10.04 -8.28 -1.03
CA ALA A 22 10.88 -7.25 -1.62
C ALA A 22 9.95 -6.20 -2.22
N ALA A 23 9.61 -5.17 -1.44
CA ALA A 23 9.04 -3.94 -1.96
C ALA A 23 10.12 -3.39 -2.86
N ALA A 24 9.98 -3.69 -4.15
CA ALA A 24 11.10 -3.84 -5.05
C ALA A 24 12.01 -2.61 -5.06
N GLU A 25 13.29 -2.86 -4.77
CA GLU A 25 14.34 -1.89 -4.49
C GLU A 25 14.45 -0.87 -5.65
N GLY A 26 13.96 0.35 -5.44
CA GLY A 26 14.06 1.45 -6.41
C GLY A 26 15.47 2.05 -6.46
N VAL A 27 15.68 3.03 -7.34
CA VAL A 27 16.99 3.71 -7.44
C VAL A 27 17.24 4.54 -6.17
N MET A 28 18.42 4.37 -5.57
CA MET A 28 18.89 5.18 -4.46
C MET A 28 19.63 6.43 -4.95
N VAL A 29 19.54 7.53 -4.20
CA VAL A 29 20.45 8.67 -4.35
C VAL A 29 21.32 8.79 -3.10
N HIS A 30 22.63 8.92 -3.24
CA HIS A 30 23.48 9.35 -2.12
C HIS A 30 23.53 10.88 -2.09
N LEU A 31 22.77 11.51 -1.19
CA LEU A 31 22.80 12.96 -0.98
C LEU A 31 23.97 13.31 -0.05
N PHE A 32 25.18 13.24 -0.60
CA PHE A 32 26.42 13.31 0.13
C PHE A 32 26.70 14.72 0.66
N GLN A 33 26.87 14.83 1.98
CA GLN A 33 27.07 16.08 2.72
C GLN A 33 25.91 17.07 2.60
N TRP A 34 24.68 16.59 2.38
CA TRP A 34 23.49 17.44 2.46
C TRP A 34 23.00 17.56 3.91
N LYS A 35 22.39 18.70 4.27
CA LYS A 35 21.75 18.87 5.58
C LYS A 35 20.40 18.15 5.61
N PHE A 36 19.94 17.75 6.80
CA PHE A 36 18.71 16.98 6.95
C PHE A 36 17.47 17.73 6.41
N ASN A 37 17.36 19.04 6.65
CA ASN A 37 16.23 19.82 6.12
C ASN A 37 16.25 19.91 4.58
N ASP A 38 17.43 19.97 3.96
CA ASP A 38 17.56 20.00 2.50
C ASP A 38 17.20 18.63 1.89
N ILE A 39 17.61 17.54 2.54
CA ILE A 39 17.21 16.17 2.15
C ILE A 39 15.69 16.02 2.21
N ALA A 40 15.06 16.50 3.28
CA ALA A 40 13.60 16.44 3.44
C ALA A 40 12.88 17.18 2.30
N ASN A 41 13.34 18.39 1.96
CA ASN A 41 12.82 19.17 0.85
C ASN A 41 13.05 18.48 -0.51
N GLU A 42 14.19 17.81 -0.69
CA GLU A 42 14.52 17.06 -1.92
C GLU A 42 13.63 15.83 -2.09
N CYS A 43 13.36 15.11 -0.99
CA CYS A 43 12.42 13.98 -0.99
C CYS A 43 11.03 14.39 -1.48
N GLU A 44 10.52 15.50 -0.96
CA GLU A 44 9.19 16.03 -1.25
C GLU A 44 9.06 16.61 -2.65
N ASN A 45 10.04 17.42 -3.08
CA ASN A 45 9.89 18.23 -4.29
C ASN A 45 10.48 17.57 -5.54
N VAL A 46 11.36 16.58 -5.38
CA VAL A 46 12.07 15.94 -6.49
C VAL A 46 12.01 14.43 -6.42
N LEU A 47 12.55 13.81 -5.38
CA LEU A 47 12.80 12.37 -5.38
C LEU A 47 11.51 11.55 -5.39
N GLY A 48 10.56 11.88 -4.50
CA GLY A 48 9.24 11.27 -4.45
C GLY A 48 8.47 11.42 -5.77
N PRO A 49 8.27 12.66 -6.27
CA PRO A 49 7.61 12.90 -7.56
C PRO A 49 8.26 12.20 -8.75
N LYS A 50 9.59 12.01 -8.71
CA LYS A 50 10.35 11.34 -9.77
C LYS A 50 10.48 9.82 -9.59
N GLY A 51 10.05 9.29 -8.45
CA GLY A 51 10.01 7.86 -8.17
C GLY A 51 11.35 7.27 -7.75
N PHE A 52 12.26 8.08 -7.20
CA PHE A 52 13.43 7.52 -6.53
C PHE A 52 12.98 6.73 -5.29
N GLY A 53 13.59 5.56 -5.06
CA GLY A 53 13.14 4.65 -4.01
C GLY A 53 13.71 4.99 -2.63
N SER A 54 14.88 5.61 -2.58
CA SER A 54 15.58 5.83 -1.32
C SER A 54 16.71 6.86 -1.39
N VAL A 55 17.14 7.33 -0.21
CA VAL A 55 18.32 8.19 -0.01
C VAL A 55 19.32 7.50 0.92
N GLN A 56 20.60 7.46 0.55
CA GLN A 56 21.69 7.32 1.52
C GLN A 56 22.01 8.71 2.08
N ILE A 57 21.99 8.84 3.41
CA ILE A 57 22.39 10.07 4.11
C ILE A 57 23.82 9.94 4.60
N THR A 58 24.49 11.08 4.76
CA THR A 58 25.79 11.19 5.47
C THR A 58 25.66 10.66 6.91
N PRO A 59 26.72 10.08 7.50
CA PRO A 59 26.66 9.50 8.84
C PRO A 59 25.95 10.39 9.87
N PRO A 60 24.84 9.94 10.47
CA PRO A 60 24.04 10.77 11.37
C PRO A 60 24.53 10.74 12.82
N ALA A 61 25.49 9.87 13.16
CA ALA A 61 26.07 9.81 14.49
C ALA A 61 26.94 11.06 14.78
N GLU A 62 27.02 11.46 16.04
CA GLU A 62 27.97 12.46 16.50
C GLU A 62 29.40 12.03 16.12
N HIS A 63 30.11 12.93 15.46
CA HIS A 63 31.47 12.71 14.97
C HIS A 63 32.41 13.84 15.42
N LYS A 64 33.72 13.65 15.21
CA LYS A 64 34.71 14.68 15.52
C LYS A 64 34.44 15.98 14.76
N GLN A 65 34.75 17.11 15.39
CA GLN A 65 34.82 18.38 14.66
C GLN A 65 36.07 18.41 13.77
N GLY A 66 35.97 19.11 12.65
CA GLY A 66 37.09 19.40 11.76
C GLY A 66 36.79 20.59 10.86
N SER A 67 37.83 21.27 10.38
CA SER A 67 37.72 22.22 9.27
C SER A 67 37.11 21.48 8.09
N GLN A 68 36.05 22.02 7.48
CA GLN A 68 35.19 21.42 6.44
C GLN A 68 35.92 20.42 5.50
N VAL A 69 36.09 19.17 5.95
CA VAL A 69 36.62 18.06 5.16
C VAL A 69 35.66 16.90 5.33
N TRP A 70 35.23 16.36 4.21
CA TRP A 70 34.10 15.44 4.18
C TRP A 70 34.34 14.17 5.01
N TRP A 71 35.58 13.71 5.12
CA TRP A 71 35.93 12.47 5.83
C TRP A 71 35.74 12.57 7.35
N THR A 72 35.56 13.78 7.92
CA THR A 72 35.35 13.96 9.36
C THR A 72 34.11 13.24 9.89
N VAL A 73 33.08 13.07 9.06
CA VAL A 73 31.85 12.35 9.40
C VAL A 73 32.06 10.83 9.55
N TYR A 74 33.16 10.29 8.99
CA TYR A 74 33.58 8.89 9.11
C TYR A 74 34.46 8.62 10.35
N GLN A 75 34.49 9.59 11.27
CA GLN A 75 35.15 9.48 12.57
C GLN A 75 34.14 9.74 13.70
N PRO A 76 33.27 8.76 13.99
CA PRO A 76 32.27 8.85 15.05
C PRO A 76 32.91 9.00 16.43
N VAL A 77 32.19 9.66 17.32
CA VAL A 77 32.56 9.78 18.73
C VAL A 77 31.50 9.11 19.61
N SER A 78 30.22 9.32 19.30
CA SER A 78 29.12 8.77 20.08
C SER A 78 28.05 8.14 19.21
N PHE A 79 27.55 6.99 19.65
CA PHE A 79 26.40 6.32 19.06
C PHE A 79 25.06 6.68 19.75
N LYS A 80 25.11 7.58 20.73
CA LYS A 80 23.94 8.01 21.53
C LYS A 80 23.52 9.46 21.23
N ASN A 81 24.28 10.16 20.41
CA ASN A 81 24.06 11.56 20.06
C ASN A 81 24.01 11.68 18.54
N PHE A 82 23.04 12.45 18.04
CA PHE A 82 22.77 12.63 16.61
C PHE A 82 22.95 14.07 16.15
N ASN A 83 23.58 14.91 16.99
CA ASN A 83 24.11 16.20 16.55
C ASN A 83 25.34 15.93 15.68
N SER A 84 25.19 16.11 14.38
CA SER A 84 26.16 15.72 13.35
C SER A 84 26.31 16.84 12.33
N PHE A 85 27.12 16.61 11.29
CA PHE A 85 27.21 17.51 10.15
C PHE A 85 25.81 17.81 9.57
N GLY A 86 24.93 16.82 9.48
CA GLY A 86 23.63 16.97 8.81
C GLY A 86 22.66 17.92 9.54
N GLY A 87 22.85 18.12 10.84
CA GLY A 87 21.94 18.86 11.72
C GLY A 87 21.80 18.20 13.09
N ASN A 88 20.81 18.63 13.85
CA ASN A 88 20.48 18.04 15.16
C ASN A 88 19.50 16.85 15.05
N GLU A 89 19.25 16.17 16.17
CA GLU A 89 18.34 15.01 16.22
C GLU A 89 16.90 15.34 15.75
N ALA A 90 16.37 16.52 16.10
CA ALA A 90 15.01 16.90 15.71
C ALA A 90 14.91 17.07 14.18
N GLU A 91 15.94 17.63 13.55
CA GLU A 91 16.04 17.76 12.10
C GLU A 91 16.19 16.39 11.41
N LEU A 92 17.00 15.49 11.98
CA LEU A 92 17.13 14.11 11.50
C LEU A 92 15.78 13.38 11.52
N ARG A 93 15.06 13.44 12.65
CA ARG A 93 13.74 12.80 12.81
C ARG A 93 12.69 13.41 11.87
N SER A 94 12.71 14.73 11.71
CA SER A 94 11.85 15.45 10.76
C SER A 94 12.10 14.99 9.32
N MET A 95 13.37 14.91 8.91
CA MET A 95 13.76 14.44 7.58
C MET A 95 13.31 13.00 7.31
N ILE A 96 13.54 12.09 8.26
CA ILE A 96 13.10 10.70 8.11
C ILE A 96 11.57 10.63 7.92
N ALA A 97 10.81 11.34 8.76
CA ALA A 97 9.35 11.35 8.67
C ALA A 97 8.84 11.92 7.34
N ARG A 98 9.38 13.06 6.91
CA ARG A 98 9.00 13.75 5.67
C ARG A 98 9.35 12.93 4.42
N CYS A 99 10.55 12.36 4.37
CA CYS A 99 10.96 11.49 3.27
C CYS A 99 10.09 10.24 3.18
N ASN A 100 9.80 9.58 4.32
CA ASN A 100 8.90 8.43 4.34
C ASN A 100 7.47 8.78 3.87
N ALA A 101 6.95 9.95 4.28
CA ALA A 101 5.66 10.45 3.80
C ALA A 101 5.66 10.73 2.29
N ALA A 102 6.80 11.16 1.74
CA ALA A 102 7.04 11.32 0.30
C ALA A 102 7.36 10.00 -0.42
N GLY A 103 7.26 8.84 0.25
CA GLY A 103 7.52 7.51 -0.32
C GLY A 103 9.00 7.21 -0.58
N VAL A 104 9.92 8.02 -0.03
CA VAL A 104 11.37 7.88 -0.21
C VAL A 104 11.99 7.34 1.08
N LYS A 105 12.53 6.12 1.02
CA LYS A 105 13.13 5.46 2.19
C LYS A 105 14.48 6.08 2.56
N ILE A 106 14.79 6.17 3.85
CA ILE A 106 16.12 6.62 4.32
C ILE A 106 17.01 5.42 4.65
N TYR A 107 18.25 5.46 4.16
CA TYR A 107 19.34 4.57 4.55
C TYR A 107 20.43 5.38 5.25
N ALA A 108 20.69 5.05 6.51
CA ALA A 108 21.73 5.70 7.28
C ALA A 108 23.10 5.10 6.96
N ASP A 109 24.10 5.96 6.75
CA ASP A 109 25.49 5.54 6.69
C ASP A 109 26.00 5.25 8.12
N ALA A 110 26.21 3.97 8.42
CA ALA A 110 26.54 3.46 9.73
C ALA A 110 28.03 3.16 9.81
N VAL A 111 28.74 4.06 10.48
CA VAL A 111 30.19 3.97 10.71
C VAL A 111 30.41 3.42 12.12
N PHE A 112 30.85 2.16 12.21
CA PHE A 112 31.08 1.50 13.49
C PHE A 112 32.24 0.50 13.51
N ASN A 113 33.04 0.43 12.46
CA ASN A 113 34.33 -0.26 12.50
C ASN A 113 35.33 0.52 13.39
N GLN A 114 35.42 1.83 13.18
CA GLN A 114 36.35 2.71 13.89
C GLN A 114 35.66 3.90 14.59
N LEU A 115 36.39 4.56 15.49
CA LEU A 115 36.03 5.86 16.07
C LEU A 115 37.07 6.94 15.76
N ALA A 116 36.76 8.18 16.17
CA ALA A 116 37.59 9.36 15.93
C ALA A 116 39.02 9.25 16.46
N SER A 117 40.00 9.54 15.62
CA SER A 117 41.40 9.69 16.04
C SER A 117 41.68 11.10 16.59
N GLY A 118 42.74 11.21 17.39
CA GLY A 118 43.12 12.44 18.10
C GLY A 118 42.40 12.64 19.44
N THR A 119 42.42 13.87 19.91
CA THR A 119 41.74 14.33 21.13
C THR A 119 40.99 15.61 20.82
N GLY A 120 39.75 15.72 21.27
CA GLY A 120 38.98 16.94 21.07
C GLY A 120 37.53 16.85 21.50
N THR A 121 36.75 17.80 21.00
CA THR A 121 35.31 17.90 21.21
C THR A 121 34.58 17.48 19.94
N ALA A 122 33.51 16.72 20.11
CA ALA A 122 32.65 16.24 19.05
C ALA A 122 31.56 17.26 18.71
N THR A 123 30.84 17.01 17.62
CA THR A 123 29.80 17.89 17.07
C THR A 123 28.63 18.12 18.04
N GLY A 124 28.33 17.18 18.93
CA GLY A 124 27.33 17.30 19.98
C GLY A 124 27.88 17.68 21.35
N GLY A 125 29.16 18.08 21.44
CA GLY A 125 29.80 18.57 22.67
C GLY A 125 30.50 17.51 23.52
N GLY A 126 30.42 16.22 23.18
CA GLY A 126 31.15 15.16 23.88
C GLY A 126 32.66 15.27 23.70
N SER A 127 33.45 14.91 24.71
CA SER A 127 34.91 14.80 24.57
C SER A 127 35.34 13.40 24.14
N TYR A 128 36.45 13.31 23.43
CA TYR A 128 37.09 12.04 23.07
C TYR A 128 38.61 12.14 23.16
N ASN A 129 39.27 11.02 23.46
CA ASN A 129 40.72 10.88 23.47
C ASN A 129 41.12 9.48 23.00
N SER A 130 41.50 9.38 21.73
CA SER A 130 41.96 8.12 21.12
C SER A 130 43.23 7.55 21.76
N GLY A 131 44.16 8.40 22.22
CA GLY A 131 45.40 7.95 22.88
C GLY A 131 45.16 7.26 24.23
N GLN A 132 43.99 7.48 24.84
CA GLN A 132 43.53 6.79 26.04
C GLN A 132 42.35 5.85 25.78
N TYR A 133 41.91 5.72 24.52
CA TYR A 133 40.71 4.98 24.13
C TYR A 133 39.47 5.39 24.95
N GLN A 134 39.30 6.69 25.17
CA GLN A 134 38.20 7.25 25.95
C GLN A 134 37.18 7.92 25.02
N TYR A 135 35.98 7.34 25.01
CA TYR A 135 34.82 7.83 24.28
C TYR A 135 33.58 7.75 25.18
N PRO A 136 32.49 8.49 24.88
CA PRO A 136 31.32 8.55 25.78
C PRO A 136 30.72 7.20 26.17
N GLN A 137 30.78 6.18 25.31
CA GLN A 137 30.28 4.82 25.57
C GLN A 137 31.33 3.71 25.47
N PHE A 138 32.59 4.04 25.18
CA PHE A 138 33.64 3.05 24.98
C PHE A 138 34.91 3.40 25.76
N GLY A 139 35.52 2.39 26.36
CA GLY A 139 36.79 2.48 27.06
C GLY A 139 37.86 1.58 26.42
N TYR A 140 39.05 1.59 27.00
CA TYR A 140 40.22 0.85 26.52
C TYR A 140 39.94 -0.60 26.07
N ASN A 141 39.16 -1.36 26.85
CA ASN A 141 38.91 -2.77 26.56
C ASN A 141 38.01 -3.03 25.35
N ASP A 142 37.31 -2.01 24.85
CA ASP A 142 36.36 -2.10 23.75
C ASP A 142 37.02 -1.96 22.37
N PHE A 143 38.34 -1.77 22.32
CA PHE A 143 39.12 -1.58 21.09
C PHE A 143 40.18 -2.65 20.90
N HIS A 144 40.52 -2.95 19.66
CA HIS A 144 41.70 -3.72 19.33
C HIS A 144 42.97 -2.91 19.59
N HIS A 145 44.05 -3.61 19.91
CA HIS A 145 45.37 -3.04 20.19
C HIS A 145 46.45 -3.66 19.29
N SER A 146 46.08 -4.06 18.07
CA SER A 146 46.93 -4.83 17.16
C SER A 146 47.85 -3.96 16.26
N GLY A 147 47.85 -2.64 16.47
CA GLY A 147 48.55 -1.69 15.60
C GLY A 147 47.79 -1.40 14.31
N ASP A 148 48.44 -0.71 13.37
CA ASP A 148 47.83 -0.32 12.09
C ASP A 148 47.68 -1.51 11.12
N ILE A 149 46.73 -1.39 10.20
CA ILE A 149 46.63 -2.28 9.04
C ILE A 149 47.84 -2.04 8.13
N THR A 150 48.63 -3.09 7.92
CA THR A 150 49.85 -3.05 7.11
C THR A 150 49.91 -4.16 6.05
N ASN A 151 49.06 -5.17 6.15
CA ASN A 151 49.07 -6.32 5.25
C ASN A 151 47.65 -6.79 4.91
N TYR A 152 47.14 -6.42 3.73
CA TYR A 152 45.85 -6.88 3.23
C TYR A 152 45.85 -8.37 2.78
N GLY A 153 47.01 -9.02 2.73
CA GLY A 153 47.11 -10.47 2.55
C GLY A 153 46.77 -11.28 3.81
N ASP A 154 46.61 -10.62 4.96
CA ASP A 154 46.25 -11.23 6.24
C ASP A 154 44.92 -10.66 6.74
N SER A 155 43.87 -11.49 6.75
CA SER A 155 42.55 -11.06 7.20
C SER A 155 42.52 -10.66 8.68
N ASN A 156 43.34 -11.28 9.53
CA ASN A 156 43.39 -10.91 10.95
C ASN A 156 44.02 -9.54 11.16
N ASN A 157 44.99 -9.15 10.33
CA ASN A 157 45.51 -7.78 10.37
C ASN A 157 44.48 -6.75 9.88
N VAL A 158 43.67 -7.11 8.88
CA VAL A 158 42.62 -6.23 8.33
C VAL A 158 41.43 -6.06 9.29
N TRP A 159 41.04 -7.12 10.00
CA TRP A 159 39.88 -7.10 10.90
C TRP A 159 40.15 -6.54 12.31
N ASN A 160 41.41 -6.54 12.75
CA ASN A 160 41.77 -6.14 14.10
C ASN A 160 42.77 -4.98 14.16
N GLY A 161 43.12 -4.42 13.00
CA GLY A 161 44.12 -3.36 12.85
C GLY A 161 43.46 -1.99 12.66
N ALA A 162 44.13 -0.93 13.13
CA ALA A 162 43.66 0.43 12.96
C ALA A 162 43.72 0.88 11.49
N LEU A 163 42.56 1.19 10.91
CA LEU A 163 42.46 1.78 9.57
C LEU A 163 42.91 3.24 9.63
N TYR A 164 44.07 3.55 9.04
CA TYR A 164 44.69 4.88 9.07
C TYR A 164 44.87 5.46 10.49
N GLY A 165 45.20 4.59 11.47
CA GLY A 165 45.41 5.00 12.86
C GLY A 165 44.14 5.38 13.62
N MET A 166 42.95 5.11 13.05
CA MET A 166 41.68 5.30 13.76
C MET A 166 41.45 4.13 14.74
N PRO A 167 41.05 4.38 16.00
CA PRO A 167 40.80 3.32 16.96
C PRO A 167 39.74 2.33 16.48
N ASP A 168 40.17 1.09 16.37
CA ASP A 168 39.41 -0.03 15.82
C ASP A 168 38.59 -0.72 16.92
N LEU A 169 37.27 -0.78 16.76
CA LEU A 169 36.38 -1.39 17.75
C LEU A 169 36.49 -2.92 17.71
N LYS A 170 36.48 -3.55 18.89
CA LYS A 170 36.36 -5.01 19.04
C LYS A 170 34.95 -5.47 18.69
N THR A 171 34.65 -5.62 17.40
CA THR A 171 33.30 -5.94 16.93
C THR A 171 32.83 -7.35 17.31
N GLU A 172 33.73 -8.22 17.76
CA GLU A 172 33.44 -9.52 18.36
C GLU A 172 32.93 -9.41 19.82
N SER A 173 33.14 -8.26 20.49
CA SER A 173 32.72 -8.03 21.88
C SER A 173 31.19 -7.89 21.98
N PRO A 174 30.51 -8.69 22.84
CA PRO A 174 29.08 -8.55 23.05
C PRO A 174 28.63 -7.14 23.47
N TYR A 175 29.44 -6.44 24.26
CA TYR A 175 29.14 -5.07 24.70
C TYR A 175 29.18 -4.09 23.52
N VAL A 176 30.21 -4.19 22.67
CA VAL A 176 30.34 -3.35 21.47
C VAL A 176 29.17 -3.62 20.52
N GLN A 177 28.85 -4.89 20.28
CA GLN A 177 27.70 -5.27 19.45
C GLN A 177 26.38 -4.72 19.99
N ASP A 178 26.17 -4.71 21.32
CA ASP A 178 24.96 -4.16 21.94
C ASP A 178 24.87 -2.64 21.80
N GLN A 179 25.99 -1.91 21.91
CA GLN A 179 26.00 -0.46 21.66
C GLN A 179 25.64 -0.14 20.20
N ILE A 180 26.25 -0.84 19.24
CA ILE A 180 25.99 -0.64 17.81
C ILE A 180 24.55 -1.01 17.46
N ALA A 181 24.06 -2.17 17.94
CA ALA A 181 22.69 -2.60 17.71
C ALA A 181 21.67 -1.64 18.31
N THR A 182 21.96 -1.02 19.47
CA THR A 182 21.09 0.01 20.07
C THR A 182 21.00 1.25 19.19
N TYR A 183 22.12 1.71 18.63
CA TYR A 183 22.15 2.81 17.67
C TYR A 183 21.31 2.52 16.43
N MET A 184 21.48 1.34 15.83
CA MET A 184 20.70 0.92 14.67
C MET A 184 19.20 0.83 15.00
N LYS A 185 18.84 0.21 16.14
CA LYS A 185 17.45 0.14 16.61
C LYS A 185 16.81 1.50 16.85
N THR A 186 17.59 2.48 17.32
CA THR A 186 17.12 3.84 17.53
C THR A 186 16.72 4.48 16.20
N LEU A 187 17.60 4.40 15.20
CA LEU A 187 17.34 4.91 13.85
C LEU A 187 16.18 4.18 13.16
N LEU A 188 16.10 2.85 13.29
CA LEU A 188 14.97 2.05 12.81
C LEU A 188 13.65 2.48 13.47
N GLY A 189 13.66 2.73 14.79
CA GLY A 189 12.50 3.23 15.54
C GLY A 189 12.02 4.61 15.10
N TRP A 190 12.88 5.41 14.46
CA TRP A 190 12.50 6.70 13.85
C TRP A 190 12.04 6.58 12.40
N GLY A 191 12.16 5.40 11.78
CA GLY A 191 11.70 5.12 10.43
C GLY A 191 12.81 5.03 9.37
N VAL A 192 14.09 4.92 9.76
CA VAL A 192 15.13 4.51 8.82
C VAL A 192 14.80 3.11 8.27
N ALA A 193 14.96 2.90 6.97
CA ALA A 193 14.61 1.64 6.30
C ALA A 193 15.77 0.63 6.27
N GLY A 194 17.01 1.08 6.43
CA GLY A 194 18.19 0.24 6.42
C GLY A 194 19.49 1.01 6.53
N PHE A 195 20.61 0.33 6.28
CA PHE A 195 21.95 0.88 6.53
C PHE A 195 22.94 0.62 5.39
N ARG A 196 23.77 1.62 5.11
CA ARG A 196 25.08 1.40 4.47
C ARG A 196 26.05 1.09 5.60
N VAL A 197 26.64 -0.10 5.63
CA VAL A 197 27.65 -0.44 6.63
C VAL A 197 29.01 -0.04 6.08
N ASP A 198 29.57 1.03 6.64
CA ASP A 198 30.91 1.54 6.33
C ASP A 198 31.98 0.50 6.63
N ALA A 199 33.03 0.46 5.81
CA ALA A 199 34.23 -0.31 6.07
C ALA A 199 33.96 -1.78 6.47
N ALA A 200 32.91 -2.42 5.92
CA ALA A 200 32.54 -3.78 6.30
C ALA A 200 33.67 -4.80 6.06
N LYS A 201 34.54 -4.55 5.07
CA LYS A 201 35.79 -5.31 4.85
C LYS A 201 36.69 -5.41 6.08
N HIS A 202 36.70 -4.36 6.90
CA HIS A 202 37.55 -4.20 8.08
C HIS A 202 36.93 -4.83 9.34
N MET A 203 35.76 -5.47 9.22
CA MET A 203 35.16 -6.25 10.28
C MET A 203 35.04 -7.71 9.83
N ALA A 204 35.20 -8.67 10.74
CA ALA A 204 34.99 -10.06 10.41
C ALA A 204 33.53 -10.28 9.99
N PRO A 205 33.24 -11.05 8.92
CA PRO A 205 31.87 -11.27 8.46
C PRO A 205 30.92 -11.81 9.55
N ALA A 206 31.43 -12.63 10.46
CA ALA A 206 30.67 -13.16 11.58
C ALA A 206 30.19 -12.06 12.55
N ASP A 207 31.02 -11.06 12.81
CA ASP A 207 30.72 -9.96 13.73
C ASP A 207 29.72 -8.99 13.11
N VAL A 208 29.92 -8.63 11.83
CA VAL A 208 28.94 -7.84 11.06
C VAL A 208 27.56 -8.51 11.10
N LYS A 209 27.51 -9.82 10.85
CA LYS A 209 26.27 -10.59 10.91
C LYS A 209 25.66 -10.59 12.31
N ALA A 210 26.45 -10.79 13.36
CA ALA A 210 25.99 -10.79 14.74
C ALA A 210 25.39 -9.44 15.15
N ILE A 211 26.03 -8.33 14.77
CA ILE A 211 25.54 -6.96 14.97
C ILE A 211 24.19 -6.77 14.30
N LEU A 212 24.07 -7.11 13.01
CA LEU A 212 22.81 -6.96 12.27
C LEU A 212 21.69 -7.81 12.87
N VAL A 213 21.98 -9.05 13.28
CA VAL A 213 21.01 -9.91 13.97
C VAL A 213 20.55 -9.27 15.28
N LYS A 214 21.48 -8.77 16.10
CA LYS A 214 21.15 -8.05 17.35
C LYS A 214 20.32 -6.79 17.09
N ALA A 215 20.53 -6.10 15.96
CA ALA A 215 19.76 -4.94 15.54
C ALA A 215 18.34 -5.29 15.02
N GLY A 216 17.99 -6.56 14.88
CA GLY A 216 16.69 -7.01 14.36
C GLY A 216 16.72 -7.37 12.86
N SER A 217 17.90 -7.64 12.31
CA SER A 217 18.13 -7.96 10.89
C SER A 217 17.57 -6.91 9.92
N PRO A 218 17.89 -5.61 10.10
CA PRO A 218 17.48 -4.58 9.15
C PRO A 218 18.12 -4.81 7.77
N LYS A 219 17.48 -4.30 6.71
CA LYS A 219 18.10 -4.27 5.38
C LYS A 219 19.43 -3.53 5.44
N ALA A 220 20.46 -4.10 4.85
CA ALA A 220 21.78 -3.48 4.77
C ALA A 220 22.40 -3.63 3.38
N TYR A 221 23.38 -2.78 3.10
CA TYR A 221 24.39 -3.08 2.10
C TYR A 221 25.77 -2.75 2.64
N LEU A 222 26.72 -3.63 2.34
CA LEU A 222 28.00 -3.72 3.00
C LEU A 222 29.09 -3.17 2.09
N GLU A 223 29.86 -2.19 2.57
CA GLU A 223 31.01 -1.71 1.84
C GLU A 223 32.17 -2.71 1.93
N VAL A 224 32.42 -3.41 0.83
CA VAL A 224 33.56 -4.33 0.70
C VAL A 224 34.28 -4.05 -0.61
N ILE A 225 35.44 -3.41 -0.53
CA ILE A 225 36.31 -3.15 -1.68
C ILE A 225 37.23 -4.35 -1.88
N GLY A 226 36.94 -5.20 -2.87
CA GLY A 226 37.84 -6.30 -3.25
C GLY A 226 38.96 -5.85 -4.19
N ALA A 227 40.17 -6.31 -3.94
CA ALA A 227 41.31 -6.16 -4.85
C ALA A 227 42.11 -7.48 -4.99
N GLY A 228 42.77 -7.64 -6.14
CA GLY A 228 43.66 -8.78 -6.38
C GLY A 228 44.86 -8.76 -5.43
N GLY A 229 45.25 -9.94 -4.92
CA GLY A 229 46.38 -10.08 -3.99
C GLY A 229 46.04 -9.87 -2.52
N GLU A 230 44.82 -9.44 -2.21
CA GLU A 230 44.29 -9.42 -0.83
C GLU A 230 43.90 -10.85 -0.37
N SER A 231 43.73 -11.02 0.95
CA SER A 231 43.23 -12.27 1.54
C SER A 231 41.88 -12.68 0.93
N ALA A 232 41.69 -13.99 0.75
CA ALA A 232 40.44 -14.55 0.25
C ALA A 232 39.25 -14.33 1.21
N GLU A 233 39.52 -14.13 2.51
CA GLU A 233 38.47 -13.96 3.54
C GLU A 233 37.87 -12.56 3.58
N ILE A 234 38.54 -11.56 2.99
CA ILE A 234 38.07 -10.17 2.96
C ILE A 234 37.48 -9.77 1.60
N GLN A 235 37.29 -10.74 0.70
CA GLN A 235 36.73 -10.50 -0.62
C GLN A 235 35.20 -10.27 -0.57
N PRO A 236 34.62 -9.49 -1.50
CA PRO A 236 33.19 -9.15 -1.51
C PRO A 236 32.26 -10.36 -1.43
N ASN A 237 32.58 -11.46 -2.12
CA ASN A 237 31.78 -12.68 -2.11
C ASN A 237 31.61 -13.28 -0.71
N ARG A 238 32.54 -13.04 0.22
CA ARG A 238 32.49 -13.52 1.60
C ARG A 238 31.40 -12.85 2.42
N TYR A 239 30.89 -11.70 2.00
CA TYR A 239 29.87 -10.93 2.73
C TYR A 239 28.45 -11.09 2.15
N THR A 240 28.30 -11.68 0.95
CA THR A 240 27.01 -11.83 0.26
C THR A 240 25.97 -12.71 0.96
N HIS A 241 26.41 -13.52 1.93
CA HIS A 241 25.52 -14.35 2.76
C HIS A 241 24.88 -13.57 3.92
N ILE A 242 25.28 -12.31 4.11
CA ILE A 242 24.75 -11.40 5.14
C ILE A 242 23.64 -10.55 4.53
N ASP A 243 23.97 -9.75 3.52
CA ASP A 243 23.03 -8.98 2.70
C ASP A 243 23.74 -8.57 1.38
N THR A 244 23.34 -7.44 0.81
CA THR A 244 23.86 -6.89 -0.44
C THR A 244 25.27 -6.31 -0.21
N VAL A 245 26.16 -6.41 -1.19
CA VAL A 245 27.55 -5.94 -1.09
C VAL A 245 27.82 -4.96 -2.22
N THR A 246 28.56 -3.89 -1.92
CA THR A 246 29.00 -2.91 -2.92
C THR A 246 29.86 -3.57 -4.00
N GLU A 247 29.40 -3.57 -5.24
CA GLU A 247 30.09 -4.15 -6.38
C GLU A 247 30.97 -3.08 -7.05
N PHE A 248 32.13 -2.80 -6.45
CA PHE A 248 33.05 -1.77 -6.94
C PHE A 248 33.56 -2.04 -8.36
N LYS A 249 33.65 -3.32 -8.77
CA LYS A 249 34.12 -3.69 -10.11
C LYS A 249 33.17 -3.19 -11.20
N TYR A 250 31.86 -3.10 -10.91
CA TYR A 250 30.86 -2.61 -11.85
C TYR A 250 31.20 -1.21 -12.37
N GLY A 251 31.57 -0.27 -11.48
CA GLY A 251 31.89 1.10 -11.87
C GLY A 251 33.12 1.19 -12.77
N THR A 252 34.17 0.42 -12.47
CA THR A 252 35.40 0.37 -13.28
C THR A 252 35.15 -0.28 -14.65
N ASP A 253 34.44 -1.40 -14.70
CA ASP A 253 34.09 -2.08 -15.96
C ASP A 253 33.21 -1.21 -16.86
N LEU A 254 32.22 -0.52 -16.25
CA LEU A 254 31.34 0.40 -16.96
C LEU A 254 32.15 1.57 -17.55
N ALA A 255 33.00 2.20 -16.74
CA ALA A 255 33.85 3.30 -17.17
C ALA A 255 34.82 2.90 -18.29
N ALA A 256 35.43 1.72 -18.20
CA ALA A 256 36.31 1.19 -19.25
C ALA A 256 35.59 1.06 -20.60
N ASN A 257 34.32 0.63 -20.61
CA ASN A 257 33.54 0.50 -21.83
C ASN A 257 32.99 1.83 -22.36
N PHE A 258 32.63 2.78 -21.49
CA PHE A 258 32.25 4.13 -21.92
C PHE A 258 33.44 4.94 -22.47
N ASN A 259 34.66 4.65 -22.03
CA ASN A 259 35.89 5.17 -22.64
C ASN A 259 36.34 4.36 -23.87
N GLY A 260 35.86 3.13 -24.01
CA GLY A 260 36.11 2.23 -25.12
C GLY A 260 34.91 2.11 -26.08
N LYS A 261 34.22 0.97 -26.04
CA LYS A 261 33.04 0.67 -26.88
C LYS A 261 31.87 0.15 -26.06
N ILE A 262 30.79 0.93 -25.96
CA ILE A 262 29.63 0.58 -25.14
C ILE A 262 28.81 -0.60 -25.69
N LYS A 263 29.02 -1.03 -26.95
CA LYS A 263 28.39 -2.28 -27.45
C LYS A 263 28.70 -3.52 -26.59
N ASN A 264 29.86 -3.54 -25.96
CA ASN A 264 30.32 -4.69 -25.19
C ASN A 264 29.47 -4.91 -23.93
N LEU A 265 28.76 -3.86 -23.47
CA LEU A 265 27.89 -3.90 -22.29
C LEU A 265 26.68 -4.83 -22.45
N LYS A 266 26.43 -5.37 -23.66
CA LYS A 266 25.37 -6.35 -23.94
C LYS A 266 25.33 -7.53 -22.96
N THR A 267 26.48 -7.88 -22.37
CA THR A 267 26.64 -9.02 -21.46
C THR A 267 27.07 -8.62 -20.05
N LEU A 268 27.06 -7.33 -19.72
CA LEU A 268 27.48 -6.84 -18.40
C LEU A 268 26.65 -7.52 -17.30
N GLY A 269 27.31 -8.19 -16.37
CA GLY A 269 26.68 -8.94 -15.29
C GLY A 269 27.63 -10.01 -14.73
N GLU A 270 27.07 -11.04 -14.13
CA GLU A 270 27.82 -12.12 -13.43
C GLU A 270 28.89 -12.79 -14.30
N SER A 271 28.65 -12.92 -15.61
CA SER A 271 29.62 -13.50 -16.55
C SER A 271 30.95 -12.73 -16.65
N TRP A 272 30.99 -11.49 -16.14
CA TRP A 272 32.20 -10.66 -16.07
C TRP A 272 32.96 -10.83 -14.74
N GLY A 273 32.56 -11.81 -13.92
CA GLY A 273 33.08 -12.02 -12.58
C GLY A 273 32.52 -11.05 -11.54
N LEU A 274 31.38 -10.41 -11.84
CA LEU A 274 30.64 -9.64 -10.85
C LEU A 274 29.87 -10.58 -9.91
N LEU A 275 29.53 -10.11 -8.72
CA LEU A 275 28.69 -10.80 -7.74
C LEU A 275 27.32 -11.17 -8.32
N PRO A 276 26.58 -12.11 -7.69
CA PRO A 276 25.19 -12.34 -8.06
C PRO A 276 24.38 -11.04 -8.06
N SER A 277 23.52 -10.86 -9.07
CA SER A 277 22.79 -9.60 -9.24
C SER A 277 21.95 -9.24 -8.01
N ASP A 278 21.30 -10.22 -7.38
CA ASP A 278 20.48 -10.03 -6.17
C ASP A 278 21.30 -9.78 -4.89
N LYS A 279 22.63 -9.87 -4.99
CA LYS A 279 23.60 -9.57 -3.91
C LYS A 279 24.44 -8.35 -4.19
N SER A 280 24.20 -7.64 -5.29
CA SER A 280 25.04 -6.53 -5.76
C SER A 280 24.41 -5.18 -5.48
N PHE A 281 25.17 -4.27 -4.86
CA PHE A 281 24.86 -2.86 -4.78
C PHE A 281 25.82 -2.09 -5.69
N ILE A 282 25.30 -1.48 -6.77
CA ILE A 282 26.07 -0.89 -7.85
C ILE A 282 25.93 0.63 -7.91
N PHE A 283 26.96 1.26 -8.45
CA PHE A 283 27.03 2.69 -8.72
C PHE A 283 28.02 2.95 -9.84
N VAL A 284 27.86 4.05 -10.58
CA VAL A 284 28.89 4.52 -11.51
C VAL A 284 30.14 4.95 -10.73
N VAL A 285 29.92 5.66 -9.62
CA VAL A 285 30.94 6.13 -8.69
C VAL A 285 30.30 6.37 -7.31
N ASN A 286 31.09 6.27 -6.24
CA ASN A 286 30.68 6.71 -4.89
C ASN A 286 31.54 7.91 -4.44
N HIS A 287 31.32 8.38 -3.22
CA HIS A 287 31.99 9.54 -2.64
C HIS A 287 33.52 9.37 -2.48
N ASP A 288 34.03 8.15 -2.25
CA ASP A 288 35.47 7.86 -2.20
C ASP A 288 36.09 7.81 -3.60
N ARG A 289 35.48 7.02 -4.47
CA ARG A 289 35.93 6.72 -5.83
C ARG A 289 35.98 7.97 -6.69
N GLU A 290 35.05 8.90 -6.48
CA GLU A 290 35.06 10.17 -7.20
C GLU A 290 36.24 11.05 -6.81
N ARG A 291 36.94 10.76 -5.71
CA ARG A 291 38.16 11.42 -5.23
C ARG A 291 39.43 10.58 -5.41
N GLY A 292 39.32 9.41 -6.07
CA GLY A 292 40.43 8.48 -6.28
C GLY A 292 40.78 7.60 -5.08
N HIS A 293 40.00 7.65 -3.99
CA HIS A 293 40.22 6.81 -2.81
C HIS A 293 39.76 5.37 -3.05
N GLY A 294 40.46 4.40 -2.46
CA GLY A 294 40.21 2.97 -2.67
C GLY A 294 40.64 2.43 -4.04
N GLY A 295 41.15 3.28 -4.95
CA GLY A 295 41.52 2.99 -6.35
C GLY A 295 40.76 3.87 -7.37
N GLY A 296 41.26 3.95 -8.61
CA GLY A 296 40.75 4.87 -9.65
C GLY A 296 40.09 4.21 -10.86
N GLY A 297 39.73 5.02 -11.86
CA GLY A 297 39.25 4.54 -13.17
C GLY A 297 37.75 4.68 -13.43
N MET A 298 36.99 5.27 -12.51
CA MET A 298 35.55 5.48 -12.65
C MET A 298 35.25 6.76 -13.43
N LEU A 299 34.04 6.85 -13.98
CA LEU A 299 33.50 8.11 -14.48
C LEU A 299 32.93 8.93 -13.32
N THR A 300 33.19 10.23 -13.30
CA THR A 300 32.66 11.18 -12.31
C THR A 300 31.91 12.30 -13.01
N PHE A 301 31.30 13.21 -12.23
CA PHE A 301 30.67 14.41 -12.76
C PHE A 301 31.61 15.24 -13.68
N MET A 302 32.93 15.15 -13.49
CA MET A 302 33.94 15.84 -14.31
C MET A 302 34.00 15.30 -15.76
N ASN A 303 33.48 14.10 -16.02
CA ASN A 303 33.41 13.53 -17.38
C ASN A 303 32.17 14.00 -18.17
N GLY A 304 31.37 14.93 -17.62
CA GLY A 304 30.26 15.56 -18.32
C GLY A 304 29.22 14.58 -18.84
N ALA A 305 28.80 14.74 -20.10
CA ALA A 305 27.75 13.94 -20.71
C ALA A 305 28.03 12.42 -20.66
N ARG A 306 29.29 11.98 -20.73
CA ARG A 306 29.61 10.55 -20.67
C ARG A 306 29.21 9.92 -19.33
N TYR A 307 29.37 10.66 -18.23
CA TYR A 307 28.94 10.21 -16.90
C TYR A 307 27.41 10.14 -16.79
N GLU A 308 26.69 11.07 -17.42
CA GLU A 308 25.23 11.03 -17.49
C GLU A 308 24.73 9.80 -18.26
N LEU A 309 25.33 9.52 -19.42
CA LEU A 309 24.98 8.33 -20.22
C LEU A 309 25.29 7.01 -19.48
N ALA A 310 26.36 6.96 -18.68
CA ALA A 310 26.67 5.81 -17.85
C ALA A 310 25.61 5.57 -16.76
N ASN A 311 25.09 6.63 -16.14
CA ASN A 311 23.97 6.54 -15.21
C ASN A 311 22.68 6.10 -15.91
N VAL A 312 22.39 6.61 -17.12
CA VAL A 312 21.25 6.13 -17.94
C VAL A 312 21.34 4.63 -18.17
N PHE A 313 22.52 4.13 -18.59
CA PHE A 313 22.72 2.69 -18.80
C PHE A 313 22.49 1.90 -17.51
N MET A 314 23.12 2.30 -16.40
CA MET A 314 22.98 1.64 -15.10
C MET A 314 21.52 1.57 -14.65
N MET A 315 20.76 2.65 -14.81
CA MET A 315 19.35 2.71 -14.41
C MET A 315 18.45 1.86 -15.33
N ALA A 316 18.78 1.77 -16.62
CA ALA A 316 18.06 0.96 -17.61
C ALA A 316 18.41 -0.54 -17.58
N TRP A 317 19.59 -0.94 -17.09
CA TRP A 317 20.06 -2.33 -17.11
C TRP A 317 19.52 -3.17 -15.93
N PRO A 318 19.13 -4.44 -16.14
CA PRO A 318 18.59 -5.33 -15.09
C PRO A 318 19.68 -6.00 -14.25
N TYR A 319 20.55 -5.21 -13.62
CA TYR A 319 21.61 -5.74 -12.76
C TYR A 319 21.74 -4.90 -11.50
N GLY A 320 21.83 -5.56 -10.35
CA GLY A 320 22.09 -4.96 -9.04
C GLY A 320 21.03 -3.98 -8.54
N TRP A 321 21.05 -3.75 -7.23
CA TRP A 321 20.43 -2.58 -6.63
C TRP A 321 21.34 -1.37 -6.84
N LYS A 322 20.79 -0.22 -7.21
CA LYS A 322 21.56 0.83 -7.88
C LYS A 322 21.46 2.19 -7.20
N GLN A 323 22.58 2.90 -7.16
CA GLN A 323 22.72 4.20 -6.54
C GLN A 323 23.31 5.25 -7.51
N VAL A 324 22.70 6.42 -7.51
CA VAL A 324 23.22 7.64 -8.14
C VAL A 324 23.93 8.47 -7.07
N MET A 325 25.18 8.83 -7.33
CA MET A 325 25.93 9.78 -6.49
C MET A 325 25.38 11.20 -6.70
N SER A 326 25.11 11.92 -5.61
CA SER A 326 24.75 13.34 -5.63
C SER A 326 25.58 14.12 -4.61
N GLY A 327 26.61 14.81 -5.10
CA GLY A 327 27.58 15.49 -4.25
C GLY A 327 27.70 16.98 -4.51
N TYR A 328 28.85 17.52 -4.12
CA TYR A 328 29.25 18.88 -4.38
C TYR A 328 30.51 18.91 -5.25
N ARG A 329 30.72 20.05 -5.89
CA ARG A 329 31.85 20.29 -6.76
C ARG A 329 33.10 20.53 -5.91
N PHE A 330 34.15 19.79 -6.21
CA PHE A 330 35.49 20.02 -5.70
C PHE A 330 36.47 20.17 -6.87
N GLU A 331 37.54 20.92 -6.67
CA GLU A 331 38.54 21.18 -7.70
C GLU A 331 39.73 20.22 -7.54
N ASN A 332 40.15 19.60 -8.65
CA ASN A 332 41.37 18.83 -8.83
C ASN A 332 41.46 17.45 -8.10
N MET A 333 41.46 16.37 -8.89
CA MET A 333 41.65 14.98 -8.43
C MET A 333 43.07 14.66 -7.96
N GLY A 334 44.04 15.54 -8.24
CA GLY A 334 45.47 15.29 -8.05
C GLY A 334 45.99 15.60 -6.64
N THR A 335 45.29 16.41 -5.85
CA THR A 335 45.69 16.77 -4.49
C THR A 335 44.45 16.81 -3.60
N TYR A 336 44.40 15.93 -2.60
CA TYR A 336 43.38 15.90 -1.53
C TYR A 336 43.22 17.24 -0.78
N GLU A 337 44.19 18.15 -0.91
CA GLU A 337 44.25 19.43 -0.19
C GLU A 337 43.31 20.53 -0.73
N THR A 338 42.58 20.30 -1.82
CA THR A 338 41.66 21.30 -2.41
C THR A 338 40.17 21.01 -2.20
N ASP A 339 39.80 19.87 -1.60
CA ASP A 339 38.41 19.61 -1.20
C ASP A 339 38.07 20.42 0.05
N LYS A 340 37.27 21.48 -0.13
CA LYS A 340 36.84 22.40 0.93
C LYS A 340 35.61 21.92 1.70
N GLY A 341 35.14 20.69 1.45
CA GLY A 341 33.89 20.19 1.99
C GLY A 341 32.67 20.79 1.31
N ALA A 342 31.50 20.38 1.78
CA ALA A 342 30.23 20.85 1.23
C ALA A 342 30.07 22.37 1.34
N PRO A 343 29.57 23.04 0.28
CA PRO A 343 29.25 24.46 0.30
C PRO A 343 28.23 24.82 1.40
N SER A 344 28.26 26.07 1.86
CA SER A 344 27.26 26.60 2.80
C SER A 344 25.92 26.96 2.13
N SER A 345 25.89 27.04 0.80
CA SER A 345 24.68 27.34 0.04
C SER A 345 23.71 26.16 0.04
N THR A 346 22.42 26.46 -0.09
CA THR A 346 21.39 25.43 -0.26
C THR A 346 21.71 24.57 -1.49
N PRO A 347 21.66 23.23 -1.39
CA PRO A 347 21.92 22.35 -2.52
C PRO A 347 21.10 22.70 -3.77
N CYS A 348 21.77 22.65 -4.92
CA CYS A 348 21.19 22.93 -6.24
C CYS A 348 20.69 24.36 -6.48
N SER A 349 20.99 25.30 -5.58
CA SER A 349 20.71 26.73 -5.78
C SER A 349 21.81 27.47 -6.57
N ASP A 350 22.96 26.82 -6.74
CA ASP A 350 24.13 27.34 -7.44
C ASP A 350 24.89 26.21 -8.18
N THR A 351 26.09 26.54 -8.68
CA THR A 351 26.97 25.61 -9.42
C THR A 351 27.99 24.89 -8.53
N GLN A 352 27.98 25.14 -7.22
CA GLN A 352 28.88 24.49 -6.27
C GLN A 352 28.36 23.11 -5.87
N TRP A 353 27.08 22.84 -6.06
CA TRP A 353 26.47 21.51 -5.92
C TRP A 353 26.32 20.82 -7.28
N ASN A 354 26.69 19.55 -7.37
CA ASN A 354 26.66 18.82 -8.64
C ASN A 354 25.25 18.39 -9.06
N CYS A 355 24.41 18.06 -8.07
CA CYS A 355 22.99 17.72 -8.19
C CYS A 355 22.66 16.78 -9.36
N GLU A 356 23.44 15.72 -9.48
CA GLU A 356 23.36 14.70 -10.52
C GLU A 356 21.95 14.15 -10.69
N GLN A 357 21.25 13.91 -9.57
CA GLN A 357 19.87 13.42 -9.52
C GLN A 357 18.85 14.35 -10.17
N ARG A 358 19.15 15.65 -10.31
CA ARG A 358 18.29 16.65 -10.97
C ARG A 358 18.60 16.81 -12.45
N ARG A 359 19.63 16.16 -12.99
CA ARG A 359 19.95 16.22 -14.42
C ARG A 359 18.87 15.46 -15.19
N PRO A 360 18.26 16.02 -16.25
CA PRO A 360 17.13 15.39 -16.94
C PRO A 360 17.39 13.95 -17.41
N GLN A 361 18.62 13.64 -17.84
CA GLN A 361 19.01 12.29 -18.25
C GLN A 361 19.00 11.26 -17.12
N ILE A 362 19.16 11.70 -15.87
CA ILE A 362 19.21 10.83 -14.69
C ILE A 362 17.86 10.85 -13.97
N MET A 363 17.33 12.05 -13.73
CA MET A 363 16.12 12.29 -12.94
C MET A 363 14.93 11.42 -13.37
N ASN A 364 14.63 11.41 -14.67
CA ASN A 364 13.46 10.69 -15.20
C ASN A 364 13.72 9.18 -15.39
N MET A 365 14.97 8.73 -15.30
CA MET A 365 15.30 7.30 -15.36
C MET A 365 14.88 6.53 -14.11
N ALA A 366 14.58 7.21 -12.99
CA ALA A 366 14.05 6.55 -11.80
C ALA A 366 12.67 5.92 -12.09
N MET A 367 11.80 6.65 -12.78
CA MET A 367 10.53 6.12 -13.29
C MET A 367 10.76 4.99 -14.30
N PHE A 368 11.67 5.16 -15.27
CA PHE A 368 11.98 4.10 -16.23
C PHE A 368 12.40 2.81 -15.53
N HIS A 369 13.30 2.92 -14.55
CA HIS A 369 13.74 1.78 -13.76
C HIS A 369 12.57 1.11 -13.04
N ASN A 370 11.72 1.86 -12.34
CA ASN A 370 10.59 1.30 -11.60
C ASN A 370 9.62 0.52 -12.48
N GLN A 371 9.37 1.00 -13.70
CA GLN A 371 8.45 0.36 -14.66
C GLN A 371 9.06 -0.87 -15.34
N THR A 372 10.38 -1.01 -15.30
CA THR A 372 11.09 -2.04 -16.06
C THR A 372 11.85 -3.04 -15.21
N LYS A 373 12.08 -2.79 -13.92
CA LYS A 373 13.06 -3.50 -13.06
C LYS A 373 13.02 -5.04 -13.14
N ASP A 374 11.84 -5.63 -13.26
CA ASP A 374 11.65 -7.09 -13.29
C ASP A 374 11.65 -7.71 -14.71
N LEU A 375 11.94 -6.91 -15.74
CA LEU A 375 11.85 -7.33 -17.14
C LEU A 375 13.22 -7.65 -17.74
N PRO A 376 13.32 -8.67 -18.62
CA PRO A 376 14.56 -8.96 -19.31
C PRO A 376 14.90 -7.88 -20.33
N VAL A 377 16.17 -7.82 -20.74
CA VAL A 377 16.60 -7.08 -21.91
C VAL A 377 16.13 -7.82 -23.17
N ASN A 378 15.51 -7.10 -24.10
CA ASN A 378 15.14 -7.61 -25.42
C ASN A 378 15.55 -6.61 -26.50
N ASN A 379 15.48 -7.02 -27.77
CA ASN A 379 15.71 -6.14 -28.93
C ASN A 379 17.03 -5.35 -28.89
N TRP A 380 18.12 -5.95 -28.41
CA TRP A 380 19.43 -5.30 -28.41
C TRP A 380 19.86 -4.95 -29.84
N TRP A 381 20.29 -3.70 -30.03
CA TRP A 381 20.89 -3.17 -31.24
C TRP A 381 22.15 -2.37 -30.89
N ASP A 382 23.16 -2.45 -31.74
CA ASP A 382 24.34 -1.59 -31.69
C ASP A 382 24.87 -1.33 -33.11
N ASN A 383 25.62 -0.23 -33.27
CA ASN A 383 26.26 0.13 -34.54
C ASN A 383 27.66 -0.51 -34.71
N GLY A 384 28.02 -1.51 -33.90
CA GLY A 384 29.38 -2.05 -33.86
C GLY A 384 30.39 -1.19 -33.09
N ASN A 385 29.95 -0.08 -32.47
CA ASN A 385 30.81 0.85 -31.74
C ASN A 385 30.14 1.46 -30.47
N ASN A 386 29.77 2.74 -30.48
CA ASN A 386 29.37 3.53 -29.31
C ASN A 386 27.92 4.04 -29.37
N GLN A 387 27.10 3.46 -30.24
CA GLN A 387 25.64 3.65 -30.25
C GLN A 387 24.97 2.32 -29.95
N ILE A 388 24.11 2.31 -28.93
CA ILE A 388 23.34 1.12 -28.52
C ILE A 388 21.88 1.49 -28.30
N ALA A 389 21.01 0.50 -28.45
CA ALA A 389 19.62 0.59 -28.04
C ALA A 389 19.09 -0.77 -27.62
N PHE A 390 18.15 -0.81 -26.67
CA PHE A 390 17.53 -2.05 -26.23
C PHE A 390 16.17 -1.79 -25.55
N GLY A 391 15.32 -2.81 -25.59
CA GLY A 391 14.07 -2.85 -24.85
C GLY A 391 14.22 -3.48 -23.46
N ARG A 392 13.21 -3.24 -22.63
CA ARG A 392 12.95 -3.92 -21.36
C ARG A 392 11.53 -4.49 -21.40
N GLY A 393 11.43 -5.75 -21.81
CA GLY A 393 10.16 -6.43 -22.07
C GLY A 393 9.29 -5.63 -23.06
N ASP A 394 8.03 -5.43 -22.69
CA ASP A 394 7.03 -4.63 -23.42
C ASP A 394 6.76 -3.27 -22.74
N LYS A 395 7.59 -2.87 -21.77
CA LYS A 395 7.34 -1.67 -20.95
C LYS A 395 8.25 -0.50 -21.24
N GLY A 396 9.50 -0.73 -21.67
CA GLY A 396 10.45 0.36 -21.86
C GLY A 396 11.42 0.11 -22.99
N PHE A 397 11.94 1.19 -23.55
CA PHE A 397 13.00 1.17 -24.55
C PHE A 397 13.96 2.34 -24.34
N VAL A 398 15.26 2.09 -24.48
CA VAL A 398 16.32 3.08 -24.31
C VAL A 398 17.29 3.07 -25.48
N ALA A 399 17.78 4.24 -25.87
CA ALA A 399 18.86 4.42 -26.84
C ALA A 399 19.93 5.35 -26.25
N ILE A 400 21.20 4.99 -26.41
CA ILE A 400 22.35 5.73 -25.90
C ILE A 400 23.33 5.98 -27.04
N ASN A 401 23.68 7.25 -27.25
CA ASN A 401 24.66 7.69 -28.22
C ASN A 401 25.88 8.29 -27.51
N ASN A 402 26.93 7.48 -27.33
CA ASN A 402 28.22 7.90 -26.76
C ASN A 402 29.23 8.32 -27.87
N GLU A 403 28.72 8.71 -29.04
CA GLU A 403 29.50 9.28 -30.14
C GLU A 403 29.21 10.78 -30.30
N SER A 404 30.07 11.50 -31.01
CA SER A 404 29.84 12.92 -31.35
C SER A 404 28.85 13.11 -32.51
N GLY A 405 28.75 12.12 -33.40
CA GLY A 405 27.80 12.12 -34.51
C GLY A 405 26.39 11.71 -34.09
N ASN A 406 25.40 12.00 -34.93
CA ASN A 406 24.01 11.62 -34.66
C ASN A 406 23.80 10.11 -34.83
N LEU A 407 22.98 9.52 -33.97
CA LEU A 407 22.41 8.19 -34.15
C LEU A 407 21.13 8.34 -34.98
N VAL A 408 21.18 7.86 -36.22
CA VAL A 408 20.03 7.81 -37.13
C VAL A 408 19.78 6.34 -37.49
N ALA A 409 18.72 5.75 -36.93
CA ALA A 409 18.42 4.34 -37.10
C ALA A 409 16.93 4.02 -36.94
N SER A 410 16.47 2.93 -37.57
CA SER A 410 15.16 2.33 -37.33
C SER A 410 15.34 1.00 -36.61
N VAL A 411 14.93 0.94 -35.34
CA VAL A 411 15.27 -0.18 -34.43
C VAL A 411 14.03 -0.74 -33.74
N GLN A 412 13.99 -2.06 -33.55
CA GLN A 412 12.87 -2.73 -32.89
C GLN A 412 12.83 -2.34 -31.41
N THR A 413 11.67 -1.92 -30.92
CA THR A 413 11.49 -1.54 -29.52
C THR A 413 10.83 -2.64 -28.69
N GLY A 414 9.89 -3.37 -29.28
CA GLY A 414 8.96 -4.23 -28.53
C GLY A 414 7.75 -3.49 -27.97
N LEU A 415 7.61 -2.19 -28.24
CA LEU A 415 6.46 -1.38 -27.84
C LEU A 415 5.41 -1.29 -28.97
N PRO A 416 4.13 -1.10 -28.64
CA PRO A 416 3.09 -0.83 -29.62
C PRO A 416 3.34 0.45 -30.43
N ALA A 417 2.73 0.53 -31.61
CA ALA A 417 2.77 1.74 -32.44
C ALA A 417 2.22 2.96 -31.69
N GLY A 418 2.89 4.10 -31.84
CA GLY A 418 2.52 5.34 -31.14
C GLY A 418 3.59 6.42 -31.22
N GLU A 419 3.23 7.62 -30.79
CA GLU A 419 4.17 8.73 -30.60
C GLU A 419 4.45 8.89 -29.11
N TYR A 420 5.64 8.46 -28.68
CA TYR A 420 6.03 8.37 -27.28
C TYR A 420 6.81 9.61 -26.84
N CYS A 421 6.62 10.01 -25.59
CA CYS A 421 7.45 11.06 -25.00
C CYS A 421 8.87 10.54 -24.79
N ASN A 422 9.88 11.24 -25.32
CA ASN A 422 11.25 11.00 -24.91
C ASN A 422 11.45 11.58 -23.50
N ILE A 423 11.35 10.74 -22.48
CA ILE A 423 11.36 11.18 -21.09
C ILE A 423 12.70 11.81 -20.66
N LEU A 424 13.75 11.71 -21.47
CA LEU A 424 15.08 12.31 -21.17
C LEU A 424 15.32 13.65 -21.87
N SER A 425 14.35 14.12 -22.65
CA SER A 425 14.49 15.33 -23.47
C SER A 425 14.07 16.64 -22.78
N GLY A 426 13.52 16.56 -21.56
CA GLY A 426 13.11 17.70 -20.75
C GLY A 426 13.00 17.33 -19.28
N ASN A 427 12.67 18.32 -18.44
CA ASN A 427 12.52 18.12 -16.99
C ASN A 427 11.28 17.28 -16.67
N ASP A 428 10.17 17.50 -17.36
CA ASP A 428 8.98 16.68 -17.21
C ASP A 428 8.97 15.54 -18.22
N TYR A 429 8.27 14.45 -17.90
CA TYR A 429 8.30 13.23 -18.71
C TYR A 429 7.85 13.44 -20.17
N CYS A 430 7.00 14.44 -20.42
CA CYS A 430 6.47 14.77 -21.74
C CYS A 430 6.65 16.26 -22.10
N SER A 431 7.77 16.89 -21.72
CA SER A 431 8.03 18.31 -22.03
C SER A 431 9.05 18.54 -23.15
N GLY A 432 9.46 17.50 -23.88
CA GLY A 432 10.50 17.61 -24.90
C GLY A 432 10.15 16.90 -26.21
N ALA A 433 11.13 16.24 -26.81
CA ALA A 433 11.00 15.54 -28.07
C ALA A 433 10.14 14.26 -27.95
N TYR A 434 9.66 13.78 -29.09
CA TYR A 434 8.89 12.55 -29.20
C TYR A 434 9.62 11.54 -30.07
N ILE A 435 9.34 10.25 -29.85
CA ILE A 435 9.84 9.14 -30.67
C ILE A 435 8.65 8.38 -31.23
N LYS A 436 8.61 8.26 -32.56
CA LYS A 436 7.57 7.52 -33.27
C LYS A 436 7.95 6.04 -33.36
N VAL A 437 7.06 5.18 -32.89
CA VAL A 437 7.07 3.74 -33.09
C VAL A 437 6.02 3.39 -34.15
N ASP A 438 6.43 2.70 -35.21
CA ASP A 438 5.54 2.33 -36.32
C ASP A 438 4.73 1.04 -36.03
N GLY A 439 3.86 0.67 -36.98
CA GLY A 439 3.01 -0.53 -36.90
C GLY A 439 3.77 -1.86 -36.79
N SER A 440 5.08 -1.87 -37.04
CA SER A 440 5.96 -3.04 -36.87
C SER A 440 6.73 -3.05 -35.54
N GLY A 441 6.51 -2.04 -34.68
CA GLY A 441 7.18 -1.87 -33.39
C GLY A 441 8.54 -1.16 -33.49
N LYS A 442 8.93 -0.66 -34.67
CA LYS A 442 10.23 0.01 -34.84
C LYS A 442 10.17 1.49 -34.52
N ALA A 443 11.10 1.96 -33.70
CA ALA A 443 11.31 3.38 -33.44
C ALA A 443 12.20 4.00 -34.51
N SER A 444 11.81 5.18 -35.00
CA SER A 444 12.67 6.04 -35.82
C SER A 444 13.50 6.96 -34.92
N LEU A 445 14.78 6.65 -34.76
CA LEU A 445 15.69 7.41 -33.90
C LEU A 445 16.44 8.46 -34.72
N ASN A 446 16.50 9.68 -34.19
CA ASN A 446 17.39 10.76 -34.60
C ASN A 446 17.93 11.45 -33.34
N LEU A 447 18.93 10.84 -32.73
CA LEU A 447 19.48 11.25 -31.44
C LEU A 447 20.84 11.91 -31.64
N VAL A 448 20.97 13.17 -31.24
CA VAL A 448 22.22 13.91 -31.36
C VAL A 448 23.35 13.25 -30.56
N GLY A 449 24.60 13.58 -30.90
CA GLY A 449 25.79 13.09 -30.20
C GLY A 449 25.75 13.35 -28.69
N MET A 450 26.32 12.43 -27.91
CA MET A 450 26.41 12.51 -26.45
C MET A 450 25.07 12.70 -25.73
N LYS A 451 24.00 12.06 -26.24
CA LYS A 451 22.67 12.06 -25.64
C LYS A 451 22.08 10.65 -25.54
N ALA A 452 21.07 10.53 -24.70
CA ALA A 452 20.23 9.34 -24.58
C ALA A 452 18.76 9.69 -24.84
N ALA A 453 17.98 8.68 -25.17
CA ALA A 453 16.53 8.75 -25.20
C ALA A 453 15.93 7.52 -24.50
N ALA A 454 14.80 7.71 -23.83
CA ALA A 454 14.04 6.61 -23.26
C ALA A 454 12.54 6.85 -23.45
N ILE A 455 11.80 5.77 -23.68
CA ILE A 455 10.34 5.78 -23.84
C ILE A 455 9.73 4.63 -23.02
N LEU A 456 8.50 4.84 -22.54
CA LEU A 456 7.75 3.89 -21.72
C LEU A 456 6.37 3.62 -22.32
N ALA A 457 5.89 2.38 -22.19
CA ALA A 457 4.51 2.04 -22.45
C ALA A 457 3.59 2.94 -21.61
N GLY A 458 2.56 3.53 -22.23
CA GLY A 458 1.65 4.47 -21.56
C GLY A 458 2.16 5.92 -21.44
N CYS A 459 3.40 6.21 -21.79
CA CYS A 459 3.94 7.58 -21.89
C CYS A 459 3.91 8.07 -23.34
N THR A 460 2.72 8.45 -23.81
CA THR A 460 2.51 8.91 -25.19
C THR A 460 2.15 10.38 -25.25
N LYS A 461 2.29 11.00 -26.41
CA LYS A 461 1.83 12.38 -26.62
C LYS A 461 0.32 12.55 -26.39
N ALA A 462 -0.47 11.54 -26.72
CA ALA A 462 -1.93 11.55 -26.52
C ALA A 462 -2.33 11.28 -25.06
N ALA A 463 -1.50 10.54 -24.33
CA ALA A 463 -1.70 10.24 -22.91
C ALA A 463 -0.35 10.42 -22.18
N PRO A 464 -0.04 11.64 -21.70
CA PRO A 464 1.26 11.98 -21.11
C PRO A 464 1.54 11.26 -19.77
N CYS A 465 1.94 9.99 -19.85
CA CYS A 465 2.29 9.13 -18.72
C CYS A 465 1.17 8.91 -17.69
N GLY A 466 -0.10 9.03 -18.10
CA GLY A 466 -1.25 8.73 -17.24
C GLY A 466 -1.18 7.30 -16.69
N GLY A 467 -1.20 7.14 -15.37
CA GLY A 467 -1.08 5.84 -14.69
C GLY A 467 0.35 5.27 -14.57
N VAL A 468 1.37 5.97 -15.07
CA VAL A 468 2.80 5.57 -15.00
C VAL A 468 3.58 6.44 -14.00
N ILE A 469 3.11 7.66 -13.73
CA ILE A 469 3.73 8.61 -12.79
C ILE A 469 3.63 8.06 -11.36
N PRO A 470 4.73 8.07 -10.56
CA PRO A 470 4.71 7.68 -9.15
C PRO A 470 3.64 8.47 -8.41
N GLY A 471 2.98 7.82 -7.45
CA GLY A 471 1.87 8.41 -6.73
C GLY A 471 2.17 9.69 -5.94
N ASN A 472 3.35 10.30 -5.95
CA ASN A 472 3.70 11.41 -5.05
C ASN A 472 4.02 12.71 -5.79
N ARG A 473 3.10 13.20 -6.63
CA ARG A 473 3.29 14.39 -7.48
C ARG A 473 3.42 15.69 -6.68
N PHE A 474 2.63 15.87 -5.63
CA PHE A 474 2.59 17.07 -4.80
C PHE A 474 3.16 16.79 -3.41
N SER A 475 4.04 17.67 -2.94
CA SER A 475 4.59 17.66 -1.58
C SER A 475 3.60 18.21 -0.55
N SER A 476 2.82 19.19 -0.97
CA SER A 476 1.65 19.73 -0.28
C SER A 476 0.62 20.16 -1.31
N LEU A 477 -0.63 20.32 -0.89
CA LEU A 477 -1.66 20.92 -1.72
C LEU A 477 -2.61 21.73 -0.86
N ASN A 478 -2.89 22.95 -1.29
CA ASN A 478 -3.86 23.84 -0.64
C ASN A 478 -5.01 24.10 -1.60
N LEU A 479 -6.22 24.13 -1.06
CA LEU A 479 -7.37 24.70 -1.72
C LEU A 479 -7.46 26.19 -1.35
N ARG A 480 -7.63 27.06 -2.35
CA ARG A 480 -7.75 28.50 -2.17
C ARG A 480 -8.91 29.02 -2.99
N GLY A 481 -9.76 29.88 -2.45
CA GLY A 481 -10.88 30.42 -3.22
C GLY A 481 -11.70 31.46 -2.47
N THR A 482 -12.84 31.84 -3.05
CA THR A 482 -13.71 32.88 -2.46
C THR A 482 -14.21 32.48 -1.07
N HIS A 483 -14.42 31.19 -0.81
CA HIS A 483 -14.86 30.63 0.47
C HIS A 483 -13.95 30.95 1.66
N ASN A 484 -12.67 31.22 1.42
CA ASN A 484 -11.69 31.57 2.45
C ASN A 484 -10.93 32.86 2.14
N ALA A 485 -11.53 33.75 1.33
CA ALA A 485 -10.91 34.99 0.86
C ALA A 485 -9.51 34.78 0.25
N TRP A 486 -9.35 33.70 -0.52
CA TRP A 486 -8.09 33.29 -1.15
C TRP A 486 -6.97 32.94 -0.16
N GLY A 487 -7.30 32.66 1.11
CA GLY A 487 -6.38 32.08 2.09
C GLY A 487 -5.98 30.63 1.77
N ASN A 488 -5.11 30.03 2.58
CA ASN A 488 -4.67 28.65 2.41
C ASN A 488 -5.54 27.70 3.23
N THR A 489 -6.19 26.74 2.57
CA THR A 489 -6.81 25.59 3.22
C THR A 489 -6.05 24.33 2.83
N ALA A 490 -5.23 23.81 3.75
CA ALA A 490 -4.43 22.61 3.51
C ALA A 490 -5.32 21.39 3.22
N MET A 491 -4.99 20.66 2.16
CA MET A 491 -5.66 19.42 1.79
C MET A 491 -4.93 18.22 2.43
N GLN A 492 -5.68 17.15 2.71
CA GLN A 492 -5.16 15.89 3.23
C GLN A 492 -5.04 14.88 2.09
N VAL A 493 -3.98 14.09 2.07
CA VAL A 493 -3.76 13.08 1.03
C VAL A 493 -3.92 11.67 1.57
N ASP A 494 -4.63 10.84 0.82
CA ASP A 494 -4.81 9.43 1.17
C ASP A 494 -3.75 8.51 0.53
N ALA A 495 -3.84 7.21 0.81
CA ALA A 495 -2.92 6.20 0.27
C ALA A 495 -3.01 6.04 -1.27
N ASN A 496 -4.12 6.45 -1.89
CA ASN A 496 -4.32 6.48 -3.33
C ASN A 496 -3.91 7.80 -3.96
N ARG A 497 -3.36 8.71 -3.14
CA ARG A 497 -2.82 10.01 -3.55
C ARG A 497 -3.89 10.90 -4.16
N ILE A 498 -5.07 10.82 -3.53
CA ILE A 498 -6.16 11.74 -3.70
C ILE A 498 -6.06 12.77 -2.57
N TRP A 499 -5.79 14.02 -2.94
CA TRP A 499 -5.84 15.14 -2.02
C TRP A 499 -7.29 15.54 -1.82
N SER A 500 -7.71 15.80 -0.58
CA SER A 500 -9.06 16.27 -0.30
C SER A 500 -9.14 17.29 0.84
N ALA A 501 -10.12 18.17 0.76
CA ALA A 501 -10.52 19.06 1.86
C ALA A 501 -12.03 19.14 1.93
N ILE A 502 -12.55 19.30 3.16
CA ILE A 502 -13.96 19.59 3.40
C ILE A 502 -14.12 21.11 3.48
N ILE A 503 -14.95 21.66 2.61
CA ILE A 503 -15.19 23.09 2.47
C ILE A 503 -16.64 23.38 2.71
N ASN A 504 -16.93 24.40 3.52
CA ASN A 504 -18.26 24.95 3.63
C ASN A 504 -18.40 26.10 2.63
N PHE A 505 -19.08 25.86 1.51
CA PHE A 505 -19.35 26.86 0.50
C PHE A 505 -20.58 27.67 0.90
N THR A 506 -20.50 28.98 0.76
CA THR A 506 -21.61 29.89 1.07
C THR A 506 -22.51 30.12 -0.14
N GLY A 507 -22.07 29.72 -1.34
CA GLY A 507 -22.68 30.09 -2.61
C GLY A 507 -22.36 31.53 -3.03
N ALA A 508 -21.65 32.29 -2.19
CA ALA A 508 -21.30 33.68 -2.47
C ALA A 508 -19.93 33.79 -3.16
N GLY A 509 -19.88 34.64 -4.18
CA GLY A 509 -18.65 35.06 -4.84
C GLY A 509 -17.91 36.17 -4.10
N ASP A 510 -16.94 36.77 -4.78
CA ASP A 510 -16.24 37.99 -4.33
C ASP A 510 -16.48 39.15 -5.32
N THR A 511 -15.81 40.29 -5.13
CA THR A 511 -15.93 41.46 -6.02
C THR A 511 -15.53 41.20 -7.47
N SER A 512 -14.86 40.08 -7.74
CA SER A 512 -14.37 39.69 -9.07
C SER A 512 -15.23 38.60 -9.73
N GLY A 513 -16.32 38.16 -9.08
CA GLY A 513 -17.31 37.28 -9.71
C GLY A 513 -17.79 36.15 -8.81
N ALA A 514 -18.41 35.14 -9.42
CA ALA A 514 -19.03 34.00 -8.73
C ALA A 514 -18.04 33.19 -7.87
N GLN A 515 -18.59 32.36 -6.99
CA GLN A 515 -17.83 31.47 -6.11
C GLN A 515 -16.92 30.54 -6.92
N ARG A 516 -15.64 30.52 -6.55
CA ARG A 516 -14.61 29.80 -7.30
C ARG A 516 -13.41 29.45 -6.42
N PHE A 517 -12.60 28.49 -6.88
CA PHE A 517 -11.39 28.05 -6.20
C PHE A 517 -10.29 27.60 -7.18
N LYS A 518 -9.09 27.39 -6.65
CA LYS A 518 -7.92 26.80 -7.30
C LYS A 518 -7.19 25.88 -6.33
N PHE A 519 -6.37 24.99 -6.89
CA PHE A 519 -5.37 24.25 -6.13
C PHE A 519 -4.04 25.00 -6.17
N ASP A 520 -3.34 25.09 -5.06
CA ASP A 520 -2.04 25.76 -4.93
C ASP A 520 -1.10 24.85 -4.13
N VAL A 521 -0.07 24.35 -4.80
CA VAL A 521 0.84 23.32 -4.25
C VAL A 521 1.51 23.84 -2.98
N PHE A 522 2.00 25.08 -3.01
CA PHE A 522 2.81 25.64 -1.91
C PHE A 522 2.07 26.69 -1.07
N GLY A 523 0.86 27.07 -1.48
CA GLY A 523 0.08 28.11 -0.79
C GLY A 523 0.66 29.51 -0.99
N ASN A 524 1.41 29.73 -2.07
CA ASN A 524 2.11 30.97 -2.39
C ASN A 524 1.98 31.37 -3.87
N TRP A 525 1.09 30.71 -4.62
CA TRP A 525 0.81 30.88 -6.05
C TRP A 525 1.92 30.49 -7.04
N THR A 526 3.08 30.03 -6.60
CA THR A 526 4.18 29.67 -7.53
C THR A 526 3.86 28.47 -8.40
N GLU A 527 3.04 27.54 -7.89
CA GLU A 527 2.49 26.43 -8.65
C GLU A 527 1.02 26.23 -8.30
N ASN A 528 0.14 26.63 -9.21
CA ASN A 528 -1.30 26.56 -9.02
C ASN A 528 -1.98 25.89 -10.21
N TYR A 529 -3.16 25.32 -9.95
CA TYR A 529 -3.98 24.62 -10.91
C TYR A 529 -5.42 25.15 -10.88
N GLY A 530 -5.95 25.44 -12.06
CA GLY A 530 -7.35 25.78 -12.32
C GLY A 530 -7.92 24.86 -13.40
N ASP A 531 -9.00 25.24 -14.08
CA ASP A 531 -9.57 24.43 -15.17
C ASP A 531 -10.00 25.39 -16.29
N ASN A 532 -9.27 25.39 -17.41
CA ASN A 532 -9.53 26.33 -18.50
C ASN A 532 -10.71 25.90 -19.37
N GLU A 533 -10.90 24.60 -19.55
CA GLU A 533 -11.86 23.99 -20.48
C GLU A 533 -13.15 23.54 -19.78
N GLY A 534 -13.13 23.38 -18.46
CA GLY A 534 -14.25 22.89 -17.64
C GLY A 534 -14.47 21.39 -17.76
N ASP A 535 -13.43 20.61 -18.07
CA ASP A 535 -13.53 19.16 -18.30
C ASP A 535 -13.36 18.32 -17.02
N GLY A 536 -13.10 18.98 -15.88
CA GLY A 536 -12.88 18.32 -14.60
C GLY A 536 -11.44 17.86 -14.37
N ILE A 537 -10.49 18.30 -15.21
CA ILE A 537 -9.06 18.07 -15.08
C ILE A 537 -8.37 19.40 -14.76
N ALA A 538 -7.48 19.39 -13.76
CA ALA A 538 -6.83 20.62 -13.32
C ALA A 538 -5.57 20.94 -14.15
N ASP A 539 -5.47 22.15 -14.71
CA ASP A 539 -4.36 22.63 -15.54
C ASP A 539 -3.36 23.48 -14.76
N LYS A 540 -2.07 23.13 -14.87
CA LYS A 540 -0.98 23.91 -14.27
C LYS A 540 -0.92 25.32 -14.89
N GLY A 541 -0.87 26.34 -14.03
CA GLY A 541 -0.75 27.74 -14.46
C GLY A 541 -2.00 28.30 -15.15
N SER A 542 -3.15 27.64 -14.97
CA SER A 542 -4.43 28.07 -15.52
C SER A 542 -4.74 29.54 -15.22
N THR A 543 -5.23 30.28 -16.22
CA THR A 543 -5.71 31.65 -16.03
C THR A 543 -7.16 31.66 -15.54
N ARG A 544 -7.87 30.53 -15.61
CA ARG A 544 -9.25 30.38 -15.15
C ARG A 544 -9.32 29.65 -13.82
N ASP A 545 -10.20 30.14 -12.95
CA ASP A 545 -10.53 29.46 -11.68
C ASP A 545 -11.60 28.39 -11.92
N ILE A 546 -11.72 27.44 -10.99
CA ILE A 546 -12.78 26.44 -11.00
C ILE A 546 -14.04 27.05 -10.38
N TYR A 547 -15.11 27.19 -11.16
CA TYR A 547 -16.38 27.77 -10.71
C TYR A 547 -17.28 26.71 -10.08
N PHE A 548 -17.94 27.08 -8.97
CA PHE A 548 -18.85 26.17 -8.28
C PHE A 548 -20.01 26.93 -7.63
N ASN A 549 -21.25 26.53 -7.95
CA ASN A 549 -22.47 27.25 -7.55
C ASN A 549 -23.21 26.65 -6.34
N GLY A 550 -22.71 25.58 -5.72
CA GLY A 550 -23.35 24.96 -4.56
C GLY A 550 -23.10 25.71 -3.24
N ALA A 551 -24.04 25.60 -2.31
CA ALA A 551 -23.92 26.04 -0.93
C ALA A 551 -24.05 24.83 0.03
N GLY A 552 -23.36 24.87 1.17
CA GLY A 552 -23.27 23.78 2.14
C GLY A 552 -21.87 23.16 2.22
N GLN A 553 -21.73 22.04 2.95
CA GLN A 553 -20.47 21.31 3.06
C GLN A 553 -20.24 20.43 1.83
N TYR A 554 -19.04 20.51 1.26
CA TYR A 554 -18.60 19.68 0.14
C TYR A 554 -17.20 19.13 0.42
N ARG A 555 -16.95 17.90 -0.03
CA ARG A 555 -15.60 17.36 -0.20
C ARG A 555 -15.10 17.77 -1.58
N ILE A 556 -14.01 18.52 -1.61
CA ILE A 556 -13.22 18.77 -2.83
C ILE A 556 -12.08 17.77 -2.85
N ALA A 557 -11.88 17.08 -3.98
CA ALA A 557 -10.78 16.14 -4.13
C ALA A 557 -10.02 16.35 -5.45
N LEU A 558 -8.70 16.14 -5.46
CA LEU A 558 -7.83 16.15 -6.64
C LEU A 558 -6.99 14.87 -6.66
N LYS A 559 -7.03 14.13 -7.77
CA LYS A 559 -6.27 12.89 -7.96
C LYS A 559 -4.96 13.15 -8.70
N GLU A 560 -3.83 12.79 -8.10
CA GLU A 560 -2.51 13.16 -8.65
C GLU A 560 -2.15 12.52 -9.99
N SER A 561 -2.63 11.29 -10.22
CA SER A 561 -2.22 10.48 -11.38
C SER A 561 -2.67 11.07 -12.71
N ASP A 562 -3.79 11.79 -12.71
CA ASP A 562 -4.45 12.30 -13.91
C ASP A 562 -4.97 13.74 -13.76
N LEU A 563 -4.82 14.35 -12.58
CA LEU A 563 -5.31 15.68 -12.23
C LEU A 563 -6.83 15.84 -12.30
N SER A 564 -7.58 14.75 -12.36
CA SER A 564 -9.04 14.83 -12.23
C SER A 564 -9.42 15.33 -10.84
N TYR A 565 -10.42 16.20 -10.77
CA TYR A 565 -10.97 16.69 -9.51
C TYR A 565 -12.47 16.44 -9.39
N THR A 566 -12.95 16.34 -8.15
CA THR A 566 -14.38 16.17 -7.85
C THR A 566 -14.85 17.14 -6.78
N VAL A 567 -16.13 17.49 -6.87
CA VAL A 567 -16.85 18.32 -5.89
C VAL A 567 -18.07 17.52 -5.44
N THR A 568 -18.02 16.97 -4.22
CA THR A 568 -19.06 16.04 -3.71
C THR A 568 -19.77 16.65 -2.51
N ALA A 569 -21.09 16.79 -2.55
CA ALA A 569 -21.87 17.29 -1.41
C ALA A 569 -21.74 16.35 -0.21
N LEU A 570 -21.53 16.91 0.98
CA LEU A 570 -21.57 16.21 2.26
C LEU A 570 -22.84 16.62 2.97
N ASN A 571 -23.95 15.94 2.67
CA ASN A 571 -25.20 16.15 3.38
C ASN A 571 -25.15 15.33 4.67
N ASN A 572 -25.19 15.99 5.84
CA ASN A 572 -25.12 15.30 7.14
C ASN A 572 -26.46 14.75 7.64
N ASN A 573 -27.60 15.04 7.02
CA ASN A 573 -28.86 14.44 7.44
C ASN A 573 -28.91 12.98 6.98
N GLN A 574 -28.93 12.03 7.92
CA GLN A 574 -29.16 10.62 7.65
C GLN A 574 -30.64 10.31 7.88
N ALA A 575 -31.23 9.49 7.01
CA ALA A 575 -32.60 9.03 7.25
C ALA A 575 -32.67 8.23 8.57
N PRO A 576 -33.79 8.31 9.32
CA PRO A 576 -33.90 7.68 10.62
C PRO A 576 -33.76 6.16 10.51
N VAL A 577 -33.29 5.52 11.58
CA VAL A 577 -33.33 4.06 11.72
C VAL A 577 -34.65 3.69 12.38
N ALA A 578 -35.63 3.28 11.57
CA ALA A 578 -36.92 2.81 12.06
C ALA A 578 -36.81 1.41 12.69
N VAL A 579 -37.39 1.25 13.89
CA VAL A 579 -37.46 -0.01 14.63
C VAL A 579 -38.91 -0.30 14.97
N ILE A 580 -39.30 -1.58 14.94
CA ILE A 580 -40.60 -2.07 15.37
C ILE A 580 -40.41 -3.37 16.16
N SER A 581 -41.07 -3.50 17.30
CA SER A 581 -41.08 -4.70 18.13
C SER A 581 -42.50 -5.04 18.59
N PRO A 582 -42.90 -6.32 18.59
CA PRO A 582 -42.17 -7.50 18.12
C PRO A 582 -42.18 -7.63 16.57
N LYS A 583 -41.13 -8.24 15.98
CA LYS A 583 -40.99 -8.39 14.50
C LYS A 583 -41.80 -9.54 13.89
N ASN A 584 -41.87 -10.70 14.53
CA ASN A 584 -42.55 -11.90 14.01
C ASN A 584 -43.42 -12.62 15.06
N PRO A 585 -44.41 -11.94 15.67
CA PRO A 585 -45.26 -12.54 16.69
C PRO A 585 -46.28 -13.52 16.07
N SER A 586 -46.78 -14.46 16.89
CA SER A 586 -47.98 -15.24 16.57
C SER A 586 -49.03 -15.00 17.63
N VAL A 587 -50.27 -14.79 17.19
CA VAL A 587 -51.43 -14.47 18.04
C VAL A 587 -52.62 -15.34 17.62
N LYS A 588 -53.57 -15.54 18.53
CA LYS A 588 -54.83 -16.23 18.19
C LYS A 588 -55.82 -15.28 17.54
N LEU A 589 -56.72 -15.83 16.74
CA LEU A 589 -57.84 -15.09 16.17
C LEU A 589 -58.62 -14.34 17.27
N GLY A 590 -58.74 -13.03 17.11
CA GLY A 590 -59.42 -12.13 18.06
C GLY A 590 -58.52 -11.52 19.14
N GLU A 591 -57.22 -11.86 19.19
CA GLU A 591 -56.28 -11.24 20.12
C GLU A 591 -55.71 -9.90 19.60
N SER A 592 -55.34 -9.03 20.54
CA SER A 592 -54.68 -7.76 20.26
C SER A 592 -53.21 -7.79 20.64
N LEU A 593 -52.37 -7.12 19.85
CA LEU A 593 -50.94 -6.98 20.10
C LEU A 593 -50.53 -5.51 20.11
N VAL A 594 -49.66 -5.14 21.04
CA VAL A 594 -49.04 -3.82 21.11
C VAL A 594 -47.69 -3.86 20.39
N PHE A 595 -47.52 -2.99 19.41
CA PHE A 595 -46.24 -2.72 18.75
C PHE A 595 -45.59 -1.49 19.36
N ASP A 596 -44.27 -1.51 19.48
CA ASP A 596 -43.46 -0.42 20.00
C ASP A 596 -42.36 -0.05 18.99
N ALA A 597 -42.33 1.23 18.62
CA ALA A 597 -41.33 1.84 17.75
C ALA A 597 -40.40 2.80 18.49
N SER A 598 -40.50 2.88 19.82
CA SER A 598 -39.72 3.80 20.67
C SER A 598 -38.20 3.62 20.58
N GLY A 599 -37.74 2.45 20.11
CA GLY A 599 -36.34 2.17 19.83
C GLY A 599 -35.80 2.74 18.51
N SER A 600 -36.61 3.48 17.74
CA SER A 600 -36.16 4.14 16.51
C SER A 600 -35.23 5.32 16.84
N THR A 601 -34.17 5.51 16.05
CA THR A 601 -33.12 6.51 16.33
C THR A 601 -32.78 7.32 15.10
N ASP A 602 -32.24 8.50 15.31
CA ASP A 602 -31.81 9.43 14.27
C ASP A 602 -30.70 10.34 14.82
N ASP A 603 -29.86 10.91 13.96
CA ASP A 603 -28.78 11.82 14.36
C ASP A 603 -29.25 13.22 14.78
N ALA A 604 -30.34 13.72 14.21
CA ALA A 604 -31.00 14.98 14.59
C ALA A 604 -32.26 14.77 15.47
N GLY A 605 -32.75 13.52 15.55
CA GLY A 605 -33.83 13.09 16.41
C GLY A 605 -35.14 12.82 15.68
N VAL A 606 -36.00 11.99 16.29
CA VAL A 606 -37.26 11.55 15.67
C VAL A 606 -38.40 12.55 15.94
N ALA A 607 -39.03 13.05 14.87
CA ALA A 607 -40.14 13.99 14.95
C ALA A 607 -41.53 13.34 15.01
N SER A 608 -41.78 12.27 14.25
CA SER A 608 -43.11 11.64 14.21
C SER A 608 -43.11 10.16 13.81
N TYR A 609 -44.20 9.48 14.13
CA TYR A 609 -44.49 8.08 13.79
C TYR A 609 -45.81 8.03 13.03
N SER A 610 -45.90 7.16 12.01
CA SER A 610 -47.13 6.91 11.25
C SER A 610 -47.28 5.41 11.00
N TRP A 611 -48.37 4.82 11.49
CA TRP A 611 -48.61 3.38 11.41
C TRP A 611 -49.55 3.05 10.26
N SER A 612 -49.36 1.90 9.62
CA SER A 612 -50.24 1.40 8.54
C SER A 612 -51.69 1.15 8.97
N THR A 613 -51.95 1.11 10.28
CA THR A 613 -53.27 1.03 10.91
C THR A 613 -53.93 2.38 11.16
N GLY A 614 -53.19 3.48 10.95
CA GLY A 614 -53.65 4.87 11.15
C GLY A 614 -53.17 5.53 12.45
N GLY A 615 -52.45 4.83 13.32
CA GLY A 615 -51.88 5.40 14.54
C GLY A 615 -50.72 6.38 14.30
N SER A 616 -50.41 7.20 15.32
CA SER A 616 -49.32 8.19 15.28
C SER A 616 -48.44 8.24 16.55
N GLY A 617 -48.70 7.36 17.52
CA GLY A 617 -47.92 7.26 18.76
C GLY A 617 -46.63 6.45 18.60
N LYS A 618 -45.77 6.47 19.62
CA LYS A 618 -44.59 5.58 19.71
C LYS A 618 -44.98 4.10 19.81
N THR A 619 -46.17 3.82 20.30
CA THR A 619 -46.76 2.48 20.37
C THR A 619 -48.11 2.47 19.65
N GLU A 620 -48.51 1.30 19.16
CA GLU A 620 -49.78 1.09 18.46
C GLU A 620 -50.37 -0.27 18.84
N THR A 621 -51.67 -0.34 19.14
CA THR A 621 -52.36 -1.59 19.49
C THR A 621 -53.25 -2.04 18.33
N VAL A 622 -53.06 -3.27 17.87
CA VAL A 622 -53.78 -3.83 16.70
C VAL A 622 -54.47 -5.11 17.08
N GLN A 623 -55.76 -5.24 16.76
CA GLN A 623 -56.56 -6.47 16.93
C GLN A 623 -56.54 -7.31 15.64
N PHE A 624 -56.44 -8.64 15.78
CA PHE A 624 -56.28 -9.56 14.66
C PHE A 624 -57.48 -10.50 14.49
N ASP A 625 -58.48 -10.07 13.72
CA ASP A 625 -59.74 -10.80 13.52
C ASP A 625 -59.78 -11.64 12.22
N THR A 626 -58.64 -11.94 11.60
CA THR A 626 -58.59 -12.79 10.41
C THR A 626 -57.37 -13.69 10.43
N LEU A 627 -57.57 -14.98 10.14
CA LEU A 627 -56.51 -15.97 10.05
C LEU A 627 -55.51 -15.64 8.93
N GLY A 628 -54.25 -16.05 9.14
CA GLY A 628 -53.17 -15.88 8.18
C GLY A 628 -52.16 -14.79 8.57
N SER A 629 -51.21 -14.56 7.67
CA SER A 629 -50.13 -13.59 7.88
C SER A 629 -50.62 -12.16 7.63
N ARG A 630 -50.36 -11.26 8.58
CA ARG A 630 -50.72 -9.84 8.54
C ARG A 630 -49.46 -8.99 8.76
N THR A 631 -49.24 -7.97 7.93
CA THR A 631 -48.08 -7.06 8.08
C THR A 631 -48.51 -5.73 8.69
N VAL A 632 -47.80 -5.27 9.73
CA VAL A 632 -47.95 -3.95 10.34
C VAL A 632 -46.67 -3.16 10.11
N THR A 633 -46.77 -1.94 9.59
CA THR A 633 -45.62 -1.08 9.26
C THR A 633 -45.70 0.24 10.02
N VAL A 634 -44.57 0.70 10.54
CA VAL A 634 -44.39 2.07 11.05
C VAL A 634 -43.44 2.82 10.13
N THR A 635 -43.79 4.05 9.79
CA THR A 635 -42.90 5.03 9.15
C THR A 635 -42.51 6.08 10.18
N VAL A 636 -41.22 6.30 10.31
CA VAL A 636 -40.60 7.24 11.25
C VAL A 636 -40.04 8.40 10.45
N THR A 637 -40.33 9.63 10.87
CA THR A 637 -39.82 10.87 10.25
C THR A 637 -38.89 11.56 11.23
N ASP A 638 -37.71 11.96 10.79
CA ASP A 638 -36.78 12.77 11.59
C ASP A 638 -37.21 14.24 11.69
N THR A 639 -36.48 15.04 12.47
CA THR A 639 -36.74 16.49 12.65
C THR A 639 -36.42 17.35 11.44
N GLU A 640 -35.78 16.79 10.43
CA GLU A 640 -35.28 17.45 9.22
C GLU A 640 -36.04 17.00 7.95
N GLY A 641 -36.99 16.08 8.08
CA GLY A 641 -37.97 15.66 7.08
C GLY A 641 -37.70 14.35 6.33
N LEU A 642 -36.60 13.61 6.58
CA LEU A 642 -36.42 12.29 5.96
C LEU A 642 -37.19 11.22 6.72
N THR A 643 -37.44 10.10 6.04
CA THR A 643 -38.27 9.01 6.57
C THR A 643 -37.65 7.65 6.35
N ALA A 644 -37.95 6.72 7.25
CA ALA A 644 -37.67 5.30 7.08
C ALA A 644 -38.80 4.47 7.70
N SER A 645 -38.95 3.22 7.25
CA SER A 645 -40.02 2.34 7.71
C SER A 645 -39.50 1.02 8.24
N ALA A 646 -40.23 0.44 9.21
CA ALA A 646 -40.00 -0.91 9.71
C ALA A 646 -41.32 -1.67 9.75
N SER A 647 -41.28 -2.96 9.40
CA SER A 647 -42.47 -3.83 9.37
C SER A 647 -42.32 -5.03 10.29
N ALA A 648 -43.45 -5.44 10.87
CA ALA A 648 -43.63 -6.67 11.61
C ALA A 648 -44.64 -7.57 10.89
N THR A 649 -44.38 -8.88 10.87
CA THR A 649 -45.27 -9.88 10.26
C THR A 649 -45.89 -10.73 11.36
N VAL A 650 -47.21 -10.62 11.54
CA VAL A 650 -47.98 -11.35 12.55
C VAL A 650 -48.63 -12.57 11.93
N ASN A 651 -48.39 -13.75 12.50
CA ASN A 651 -49.09 -14.97 12.11
C ASN A 651 -50.30 -15.19 13.02
N VAL A 652 -51.50 -14.98 12.47
CA VAL A 652 -52.77 -15.18 13.18
C VAL A 652 -53.22 -16.62 12.98
N THR A 653 -53.31 -17.38 14.07
CA THR A 653 -53.68 -18.80 14.06
C THR A 653 -55.00 -19.04 14.78
N ASP A 654 -55.66 -20.15 14.49
CA ASP A 654 -56.82 -20.64 15.25
C ASP A 654 -56.41 -21.44 16.50
N GLY A 655 -55.11 -21.67 16.70
CA GLY A 655 -54.54 -22.41 17.82
C GLY A 655 -54.33 -23.91 17.57
N SER A 656 -54.51 -24.44 16.36
CA SER A 656 -54.29 -25.87 16.04
C SER A 656 -52.83 -26.21 15.68
N GLY A 657 -51.87 -25.91 16.56
CA GLY A 657 -50.44 -26.16 16.30
C GLY A 657 -50.07 -27.65 16.15
N ALA A 658 -49.26 -27.95 15.12
CA ALA A 658 -48.42 -29.14 14.88
C ALA A 658 -48.75 -30.46 15.61
N TYR A 659 -49.90 -31.04 15.32
CA TYR A 659 -50.16 -32.45 15.64
C TYR A 659 -49.50 -33.37 14.59
N THR A 660 -49.02 -34.52 15.04
CA THR A 660 -48.46 -35.58 14.19
C THR A 660 -49.59 -36.34 13.48
N SER A 661 -49.32 -36.87 12.29
CA SER A 661 -50.31 -37.61 11.48
C SER A 661 -49.61 -38.54 10.50
N GLU A 662 -50.18 -39.72 10.28
CA GLU A 662 -49.72 -40.70 9.29
C GLU A 662 -50.23 -40.39 7.87
N LEU A 663 -51.28 -39.57 7.76
CA LEU A 663 -51.91 -39.23 6.49
C LEU A 663 -51.67 -37.75 6.14
N PRO A 664 -51.39 -37.41 4.87
CA PRO A 664 -51.14 -36.02 4.49
C PRO A 664 -52.41 -35.16 4.54
N THR A 665 -53.58 -35.76 4.31
CA THR A 665 -54.90 -35.15 4.33
C THR A 665 -55.95 -36.23 4.61
N LEU A 666 -57.14 -35.83 5.08
CA LEU A 666 -58.28 -36.75 5.21
C LEU A 666 -59.59 -36.03 4.96
N HIS A 667 -60.52 -36.70 4.28
CA HIS A 667 -61.83 -36.16 3.95
C HIS A 667 -62.95 -37.13 4.32
N PHE A 668 -64.04 -36.60 4.85
CA PHE A 668 -65.30 -37.34 5.01
C PHE A 668 -66.07 -37.32 3.68
N ARG A 669 -66.52 -38.49 3.23
CA ARG A 669 -67.31 -38.67 2.02
C ARG A 669 -68.50 -39.57 2.33
N GLY A 670 -69.74 -39.08 2.22
CA GLY A 670 -70.89 -39.93 2.49
C GLY A 670 -72.19 -39.39 1.96
N THR A 671 -73.26 -40.16 2.15
CA THR A 671 -74.59 -39.72 1.79
C THR A 671 -74.98 -38.34 2.36
N PRO A 672 -74.61 -37.95 3.60
CA PRO A 672 -75.02 -36.65 4.16
C PRO A 672 -74.46 -35.43 3.41
N ASN A 673 -73.35 -35.59 2.70
CA ASN A 673 -72.76 -34.53 1.88
C ASN A 673 -72.79 -34.87 0.38
N GLY A 674 -73.69 -35.77 -0.05
CA GLY A 674 -73.83 -36.18 -1.45
C GLY A 674 -72.56 -36.81 -2.03
N TRP A 675 -71.74 -37.45 -1.19
CA TRP A 675 -70.39 -37.93 -1.52
C TRP A 675 -69.42 -36.83 -1.95
N GLY A 676 -69.68 -35.57 -1.60
CA GLY A 676 -68.75 -34.45 -1.80
C GLY A 676 -67.50 -34.56 -0.93
N VAL A 677 -66.46 -33.80 -1.25
CA VAL A 677 -65.20 -33.75 -0.50
C VAL A 677 -65.35 -32.80 0.68
N LEU A 678 -65.45 -33.34 1.90
CA LEU A 678 -65.43 -32.53 3.13
C LEU A 678 -64.12 -32.76 3.87
N ALA A 679 -63.25 -31.75 3.90
CA ALA A 679 -61.97 -31.85 4.61
C ALA A 679 -62.19 -32.07 6.12
N MET A 680 -61.42 -33.00 6.69
CA MET A 680 -61.29 -33.18 8.12
C MET A 680 -60.07 -32.39 8.61
N ILE A 681 -60.12 -31.93 9.86
CA ILE A 681 -59.04 -31.19 10.50
C ILE A 681 -58.36 -32.04 11.56
N LEU A 682 -57.04 -31.92 11.69
CA LEU A 682 -56.27 -32.62 12.71
C LEU A 682 -56.40 -31.86 14.04
N VAL A 683 -56.96 -32.50 15.06
CA VAL A 683 -57.32 -31.87 16.35
C VAL A 683 -56.53 -32.40 17.54
N ALA A 684 -55.80 -33.51 17.35
CA ALA A 684 -54.78 -34.05 18.25
C ALA A 684 -53.84 -34.95 17.42
N ASP A 685 -52.75 -35.46 18.01
CA ASP A 685 -51.86 -36.43 17.34
C ASP A 685 -52.67 -37.59 16.76
N ASN A 686 -52.55 -37.77 15.45
CA ASN A 686 -53.19 -38.79 14.63
C ASN A 686 -54.74 -38.70 14.60
N GLN A 687 -55.35 -37.66 15.15
CA GLN A 687 -56.80 -37.57 15.32
C GLN A 687 -57.44 -36.52 14.40
N TRP A 688 -58.16 -36.98 13.39
CA TRP A 688 -58.91 -36.16 12.45
C TRP A 688 -60.36 -35.99 12.90
N GLU A 689 -60.93 -34.81 12.66
CA GLU A 689 -62.29 -34.44 13.02
C GLU A 689 -63.03 -33.71 11.89
N ALA A 690 -64.30 -34.06 11.66
CA ALA A 690 -65.24 -33.26 10.87
C ALA A 690 -66.61 -33.22 11.55
N ARG A 691 -67.34 -32.13 11.31
CA ARG A 691 -68.72 -31.97 11.77
C ARG A 691 -69.68 -32.31 10.64
N VAL A 692 -70.57 -33.28 10.85
CA VAL A 692 -71.48 -33.79 9.83
C VAL A 692 -72.89 -33.88 10.40
N THR A 693 -73.87 -33.36 9.67
CA THR A 693 -75.29 -33.51 10.01
C THR A 693 -75.87 -34.68 9.24
N PHE A 694 -76.30 -35.72 9.95
CA PHE A 694 -76.95 -36.89 9.40
C PHE A 694 -78.47 -36.71 9.41
N ASP A 695 -79.14 -36.96 8.29
CA ASP A 695 -80.58 -36.71 8.10
C ASP A 695 -81.44 -37.98 8.24
N GLY A 696 -80.81 -39.14 8.43
CA GLY A 696 -81.48 -40.42 8.63
C GLY A 696 -82.01 -41.05 7.35
N GLN A 697 -81.53 -40.64 6.17
CA GLN A 697 -81.98 -41.18 4.90
C GLN A 697 -81.76 -42.71 4.78
N THR A 698 -82.59 -43.39 3.97
CA THR A 698 -82.45 -44.83 3.71
C THR A 698 -81.05 -45.15 3.16
N ASN A 699 -80.38 -46.16 3.74
CA ASN A 699 -78.99 -46.56 3.44
C ASN A 699 -77.94 -45.45 3.68
N GLN A 700 -78.11 -44.66 4.74
CA GLN A 700 -77.14 -43.66 5.18
C GLN A 700 -75.77 -44.27 5.50
N ARG A 701 -74.73 -43.80 4.79
CA ARG A 701 -73.39 -44.38 4.86
C ARG A 701 -72.30 -43.43 4.42
N PHE A 702 -71.05 -43.70 4.81
CA PHE A 702 -69.90 -42.86 4.51
C PHE A 702 -68.59 -43.65 4.46
N LYS A 703 -67.52 -42.99 4.02
CA LYS A 703 -66.13 -43.44 3.98
C LYS A 703 -65.18 -42.27 4.24
N PHE A 704 -63.92 -42.60 4.51
CA PHE A 704 -62.84 -41.64 4.61
C PHE A 704 -61.97 -41.70 3.37
N ASP A 705 -61.66 -40.55 2.77
CA ASP A 705 -60.88 -40.45 1.53
C ASP A 705 -59.67 -39.56 1.76
N VAL A 706 -58.48 -40.13 1.62
CA VAL A 706 -57.22 -39.43 1.93
C VAL A 706 -57.02 -38.27 0.98
N LYS A 707 -57.22 -38.47 -0.32
CA LYS A 707 -56.86 -37.48 -1.35
C LYS A 707 -58.06 -36.73 -1.94
N GLY A 708 -59.28 -37.20 -1.66
CA GLY A 708 -60.50 -36.65 -2.23
C GLY A 708 -60.82 -37.17 -3.64
N ASP A 709 -60.02 -38.09 -4.17
CA ASP A 709 -60.13 -38.65 -5.53
C ASP A 709 -60.49 -40.15 -5.55
N TRP A 710 -60.84 -40.72 -4.39
CA TRP A 710 -61.09 -42.14 -4.16
C TRP A 710 -59.91 -43.10 -4.38
N SER A 711 -58.72 -42.63 -4.77
CA SER A 711 -57.57 -43.50 -5.01
C SER A 711 -57.04 -44.19 -3.75
N GLN A 712 -57.27 -43.59 -2.58
CA GLN A 712 -56.96 -44.14 -1.27
C GLN A 712 -58.08 -43.79 -0.29
N ASN A 713 -58.91 -44.78 0.04
CA ASN A 713 -60.08 -44.59 0.86
C ASN A 713 -60.25 -45.74 1.86
N TYR A 714 -60.89 -45.45 2.98
CA TYR A 714 -61.12 -46.38 4.08
C TYR A 714 -62.61 -46.52 4.32
N GLY A 715 -63.06 -47.78 4.40
CA GLY A 715 -64.40 -48.18 4.78
C GLY A 715 -64.32 -49.30 5.82
N ASP A 716 -65.44 -49.88 6.24
CA ASP A 716 -65.46 -50.91 7.28
C ASP A 716 -66.31 -52.09 6.80
N THR A 717 -65.63 -53.15 6.36
CA THR A 717 -66.27 -54.33 5.77
C THR A 717 -66.82 -55.25 6.85
N ASN A 718 -66.07 -55.42 7.93
CA ASN A 718 -66.39 -56.39 8.98
C ASN A 718 -67.23 -55.78 10.13
N LYS A 719 -67.39 -54.45 10.15
CA LYS A 719 -68.17 -53.63 11.09
C LYS A 719 -67.63 -53.67 12.52
N ASP A 720 -66.32 -53.75 12.69
CA ASP A 720 -65.68 -53.78 14.01
C ASP A 720 -65.31 -52.38 14.54
N GLY A 721 -65.51 -51.31 13.75
CA GLY A 721 -65.17 -49.93 14.13
C GLY A 721 -63.74 -49.52 13.76
N VAL A 722 -63.00 -50.38 13.07
CA VAL A 722 -61.68 -50.11 12.49
C VAL A 722 -61.82 -50.14 10.97
N ALA A 723 -61.42 -49.06 10.30
CA ALA A 723 -61.57 -48.96 8.86
C ALA A 723 -60.44 -49.67 8.10
N GLU A 724 -60.76 -50.40 7.05
CA GLU A 724 -59.79 -51.03 6.14
C GLU A 724 -59.64 -50.25 4.85
N LEU A 725 -58.42 -50.28 4.30
CA LEU A 725 -58.13 -49.72 2.99
C LEU A 725 -59.00 -50.42 1.94
N THR A 726 -59.78 -49.64 1.19
CA THR A 726 -60.79 -50.09 0.22
C THR A 726 -61.97 -50.89 0.80
N GLY A 727 -62.19 -50.85 2.12
CA GLY A 727 -63.31 -51.52 2.78
C GLY A 727 -64.70 -51.04 2.33
N ALA A 728 -65.76 -51.78 2.66
CA ALA A 728 -67.14 -51.42 2.30
C ALA A 728 -67.62 -50.11 2.96
N ASP A 729 -68.68 -49.49 2.44
CA ASP A 729 -69.25 -48.27 3.02
C ASP A 729 -69.69 -48.46 4.48
N ILE A 730 -69.32 -47.53 5.36
CA ILE A 730 -69.71 -47.54 6.78
C ILE A 730 -71.16 -47.09 6.90
N THR A 731 -72.07 -47.97 7.32
CA THR A 731 -73.50 -47.67 7.51
C THR A 731 -73.79 -47.17 8.92
N THR A 732 -74.57 -46.10 9.07
CA THR A 732 -74.93 -45.56 10.41
C THR A 732 -76.39 -45.10 10.51
N PRO A 733 -77.11 -45.44 11.61
CA PRO A 733 -78.50 -45.05 11.81
C PRO A 733 -78.68 -43.69 12.51
N VAL A 734 -77.60 -42.97 12.83
CA VAL A 734 -77.68 -41.72 13.62
C VAL A 734 -78.37 -40.60 12.84
N VAL A 735 -79.05 -39.68 13.56
CA VAL A 735 -79.73 -38.50 13.00
C VAL A 735 -79.39 -37.28 13.86
N GLY A 736 -79.04 -36.16 13.24
CA GLY A 736 -78.63 -34.91 13.90
C GLY A 736 -77.19 -34.48 13.59
N ALA A 737 -76.69 -33.47 14.27
CA ALA A 737 -75.31 -32.99 14.13
C ALA A 737 -74.36 -33.87 14.96
N TYR A 738 -73.32 -34.40 14.31
CA TYR A 738 -72.33 -35.27 14.92
C TYR A 738 -70.91 -34.76 14.64
N VAL A 739 -70.02 -35.02 15.58
CA VAL A 739 -68.58 -35.01 15.35
C VAL A 739 -68.18 -36.41 14.87
N VAL A 740 -67.66 -36.48 13.65
CA VAL A 740 -67.05 -37.68 13.09
C VAL A 740 -65.55 -37.59 13.31
N ARG A 741 -64.99 -38.62 13.93
CA ARG A 741 -63.57 -38.71 14.27
C ARG A 741 -62.94 -39.92 13.63
N PHE A 742 -61.71 -39.75 13.15
CA PHE A 742 -60.90 -40.82 12.58
C PHE A 742 -59.47 -40.72 13.12
N ASN A 743 -58.98 -41.79 13.73
CA ASN A 743 -57.60 -41.85 14.16
C ASN A 743 -56.77 -42.53 13.06
N ASP A 744 -55.82 -41.84 12.43
CA ASP A 744 -55.13 -42.35 11.24
C ASP A 744 -53.99 -43.33 11.52
N GLN A 745 -53.54 -43.43 12.76
CA GLN A 745 -52.58 -44.44 13.21
C GLN A 745 -53.27 -45.77 13.54
N THR A 746 -54.43 -45.71 14.19
CA THR A 746 -55.18 -46.92 14.59
C THR A 746 -56.28 -47.32 13.62
N LEU A 747 -56.62 -46.44 12.68
CA LEU A 747 -57.73 -46.52 11.72
C LEU A 747 -59.13 -46.65 12.37
N THR A 748 -59.23 -46.39 13.67
CA THR A 748 -60.51 -46.40 14.40
C THR A 748 -61.33 -45.15 14.08
N TYR A 749 -62.65 -45.27 14.06
CA TYR A 749 -63.55 -44.14 13.89
C TYR A 749 -64.69 -44.10 14.92
N SER A 750 -65.18 -42.89 15.18
CA SER A 750 -66.33 -42.70 16.08
C SER A 750 -67.27 -41.60 15.57
N LEU A 751 -68.54 -41.72 15.95
CA LEU A 751 -69.55 -40.69 15.77
C LEU A 751 -70.07 -40.29 17.14
N ASN A 752 -69.85 -39.03 17.52
CA ASN A 752 -70.29 -38.49 18.79
C ASN A 752 -71.32 -37.38 18.54
N ALA A 753 -72.49 -37.47 19.17
CA ALA A 753 -73.51 -36.42 19.05
C ALA A 753 -72.96 -35.09 19.57
N GLN A 754 -73.28 -33.99 18.89
CA GLN A 754 -72.92 -32.63 19.32
C GLN A 754 -73.87 -32.06 20.36
#